data_AF-U7KB82-F1
#
_entry.id   AF-U7KB82-F1
#
_cell.length_a   1.000
_cell.length_b   1.000
_cell.length_c   1.000
_cell.angle_alpha   90.00
_cell.angle_beta   90.00
_cell.angle_gamma   90.00
#
_symmetry.space_group_name_H-M   'P 1'
#
loop_
_entity.id
_entity.type
_entity.pdbx_description
1 polymer ?
#
loop_
_entity_poly.entity_id
_entity_poly.type
_entity_poly.pdbx_seq_one_letter_code
_entity_poly.pdbx_strand_id
1 'polypeptide(L)'
;MSTSDSSPFILAITACPTGIAHTYMAAENLEAAAEKLGYRIKIETHGSIGVEGHFSTQDIEEADAIVIGADTVIAKDRFHGKRLVATGVDEAIKHPEQLLTKSLEAAAWKGEDEGASESEAEDAAEDAGLRGIGQTMYKALMNGVSHMIPFVVTGGLLIAVALSLGGTPTPEGLSIPEDSFWNTLNELGGLAFSLMVPVLSGYIAVGIADRPGLAPGLITGLIATTGSLYGSEAGAGFLGGIVTGILSGYVALAIKKIPVHKFIAPIWPIIVIPIFTTLIVGLAFIYFIGAPIATAFEAMTEYLGGLEGSSAIVLGLIIGAMIAFDMGGPFNKTAFLFGGGMIAAGNAAPMGMAAAAIAVPPLAVGVATLLRHSWFNKAERDSGIAALFMGFFGITEGAIPLAAARPLQVIPANVVGGAVAGAMAGAFGVQDHVMHGGPIVAVLGAVDHVAWFFLSLLCGVAVCAALMLLLIRLTQRSPQADEATESPAVLPLLGTSTISLDEPLGQDSEAVIKSLVSLAAADGRINDAAVVTDAALVRESQHSTGVGHGVAIPHARSAGVTTPTLAFARLPEAGITWGTGEGPTSLAFLIAVPDDAGKQHLKLLSTLARAIMKEDFRAQLHEASSREEAEGIISSVLQVKPQAAVES
;
A
#
# COMPACT_ATOMS: atom_id res chain seq x y z
N MET A 1 1.45 -24.24 41.45
CA MET A 1 1.88 -22.88 41.84
C MET A 1 1.33 -21.93 40.76
N SER A 2 0.33 -21.13 41.15
CA SER A 2 -0.15 -19.84 40.61
C SER A 2 0.15 -19.39 39.16
N THR A 3 -0.95 -19.15 38.40
CA THR A 3 -1.29 -17.96 37.57
C THR A 3 -0.44 -17.50 36.37
N SER A 4 -0.99 -17.61 35.15
CA SER A 4 -1.36 -16.52 34.20
C SER A 4 -1.84 -17.19 32.89
N ASP A 5 -3.00 -16.95 32.28
CA ASP A 5 -3.73 -15.70 31.99
C ASP A 5 -2.85 -14.58 31.41
N SER A 6 -1.80 -14.96 30.69
CA SER A 6 -0.96 -14.03 29.94
C SER A 6 -1.26 -14.15 28.45
N SER A 7 -1.96 -13.16 27.93
CA SER A 7 -2.05 -12.85 26.51
C SER A 7 -0.67 -12.99 25.83
N PRO A 8 -0.53 -13.77 24.74
CA PRO A 8 0.73 -13.93 24.03
C PRO A 8 1.34 -12.58 23.65
N PHE A 9 2.64 -12.42 23.90
CA PHE A 9 3.37 -11.19 23.58
C PHE A 9 4.21 -11.36 22.32
N ILE A 10 3.86 -10.62 21.27
CA ILE A 10 4.52 -10.67 19.96
C ILE A 10 5.27 -9.37 19.73
N LEU A 11 6.52 -9.47 19.26
CA LEU A 11 7.24 -8.32 18.72
C LEU A 11 7.16 -8.34 17.20
N ALA A 12 6.76 -7.23 16.59
CA ALA A 12 6.67 -7.13 15.13
C ALA A 12 7.59 -6.05 14.58
N ILE A 13 8.35 -6.36 13.53
CA ILE A 13 9.13 -5.38 12.77
C ILE A 13 8.43 -5.16 11.44
N THR A 14 8.18 -3.89 11.09
CA THR A 14 7.71 -3.53 9.75
C THR A 14 8.72 -2.62 9.05
N ALA A 15 8.99 -2.88 7.78
CA ALA A 15 9.99 -2.09 7.03
C ALA A 15 9.78 -2.15 5.51
N CYS A 16 9.50 -1.00 4.90
CA CYS A 16 9.44 -0.84 3.44
C CYS A 16 10.57 0.09 2.98
N PRO A 17 11.20 -0.11 1.79
CA PRO A 17 12.32 0.71 1.31
C PRO A 17 12.04 2.22 1.29
N THR A 18 10.79 2.63 1.05
CA THR A 18 10.39 4.04 1.08
C THR A 18 10.08 4.53 2.48
N GLY A 19 9.65 3.63 3.38
CA GLY A 19 9.39 3.94 4.79
C GLY A 19 8.20 4.87 5.08
N ILE A 20 7.35 5.21 4.09
CA ILE A 20 6.30 6.24 4.24
C ILE A 20 4.92 5.68 4.59
N ALA A 21 4.31 4.86 3.72
CA ALA A 21 2.92 4.43 3.92
C ALA A 21 2.84 2.95 4.33
N HIS A 22 3.48 2.06 3.56
CA HIS A 22 3.36 0.62 3.77
C HIS A 22 3.94 0.16 5.13
N THR A 23 5.02 0.80 5.60
CA THR A 23 5.60 0.49 6.93
C THR A 23 4.59 0.71 8.06
N TYR A 24 3.93 1.87 8.07
CA TYR A 24 2.98 2.24 9.12
C TYR A 24 1.63 1.54 8.94
N MET A 25 1.19 1.33 7.69
CA MET A 25 -0.03 0.56 7.40
C MET A 25 0.10 -0.90 7.85
N ALA A 26 1.27 -1.52 7.64
CA ALA A 26 1.53 -2.85 8.16
C ALA A 26 1.53 -2.88 9.69
N ALA A 27 2.07 -1.84 10.33
CA ALA A 27 2.07 -1.71 11.78
C ALA A 27 0.63 -1.60 12.34
N GLU A 28 -0.16 -0.66 11.82
CA GLU A 28 -1.55 -0.44 12.22
C GLU A 28 -2.42 -1.70 12.02
N ASN A 29 -2.24 -2.40 10.89
CA ASN A 29 -2.98 -3.64 10.61
C ASN A 29 -2.58 -4.79 11.55
N LEU A 30 -1.30 -4.89 11.93
CA LEU A 30 -0.82 -5.87 12.90
C LEU A 30 -1.30 -5.53 14.32
N GLU A 31 -1.32 -4.25 14.70
CA GLU A 31 -1.89 -3.78 15.98
C GLU A 31 -3.39 -4.10 16.09
N ALA A 32 -4.16 -3.73 15.06
CA ALA A 32 -5.59 -4.01 15.02
C ALA A 32 -5.89 -5.52 15.05
N ALA A 33 -5.07 -6.33 14.37
CA ALA A 33 -5.21 -7.79 14.39
C ALA A 33 -4.83 -8.39 15.75
N ALA A 34 -3.77 -7.89 16.41
CA ALA A 34 -3.38 -8.32 17.74
C ALA A 34 -4.46 -7.99 18.77
N GLU A 35 -5.04 -6.79 18.74
CA GLU A 35 -6.15 -6.39 19.59
C GLU A 35 -7.36 -7.33 19.41
N LYS A 36 -7.70 -7.64 18.15
CA LYS A 36 -8.79 -8.57 17.82
C LYS A 36 -8.54 -10.00 18.34
N LEU A 37 -7.30 -10.45 18.32
CA LEU A 37 -6.91 -11.79 18.80
C LEU A 37 -6.63 -11.82 20.31
N GLY A 38 -6.67 -10.67 21.00
CA GLY A 38 -6.32 -10.55 22.41
C GLY A 38 -4.85 -10.79 22.69
N TYR A 39 -3.96 -10.49 21.73
CA TYR A 39 -2.51 -10.59 21.86
C TYR A 39 -1.91 -9.25 22.28
N ARG A 40 -0.86 -9.30 23.11
CA ARG A 40 0.00 -8.14 23.36
C ARG A 40 0.94 -8.03 22.18
N ILE A 41 1.06 -6.85 21.60
CA ILE A 41 2.00 -6.59 20.52
C ILE A 41 2.81 -5.33 20.80
N LYS A 42 4.08 -5.33 20.40
CA LYS A 42 4.90 -4.13 20.30
C LYS A 42 5.57 -4.11 18.95
N ILE A 43 5.50 -2.97 18.28
CA ILE A 43 5.97 -2.83 16.91
C ILE A 43 7.21 -1.92 16.86
N GLU A 44 8.24 -2.37 16.16
CA GLU A 44 9.40 -1.56 15.79
C GLU A 44 9.28 -1.22 14.29
N THR A 45 8.95 0.03 13.97
CA THR A 45 8.77 0.49 12.59
C THR A 45 10.08 1.06 12.05
N HIS A 46 10.52 0.59 10.88
CA HIS A 46 11.67 1.14 10.16
C HIS A 46 11.15 2.01 9.02
N GLY A 47 10.72 3.22 9.38
CA GLY A 47 10.11 4.19 8.48
C GLY A 47 11.09 5.23 7.94
N SER A 48 10.59 6.17 7.14
CA SER A 48 11.37 7.32 6.62
C SER A 48 11.82 8.27 7.74
N ILE A 49 11.14 8.22 8.89
CA ILE A 49 11.44 8.99 10.11
C ILE A 49 12.58 8.32 10.92
N GLY A 50 12.97 7.10 10.56
CA GLY A 50 13.94 6.28 11.27
C GLY A 50 13.27 5.08 11.95
N VAL A 51 13.99 4.49 12.92
CA VAL A 51 13.46 3.37 13.69
C VAL A 51 12.70 3.90 14.90
N GLU A 52 11.42 3.56 15.00
CA GLU A 52 10.56 3.90 16.14
C GLU A 52 10.14 2.62 16.87
N GLY A 53 9.78 2.73 18.15
CA GLY A 53 9.29 1.59 18.92
C GLY A 53 10.34 0.54 19.29
N HIS A 54 11.63 0.95 19.35
CA HIS A 54 12.75 0.08 19.67
C HIS A 54 12.48 -0.93 20.78
N PHE A 55 12.84 -2.19 20.52
CA PHE A 55 12.75 -3.25 21.51
C PHE A 55 13.89 -3.15 22.52
N SER A 56 13.54 -3.16 23.80
CA SER A 56 14.49 -3.38 24.87
C SER A 56 14.89 -4.86 24.94
N THR A 57 16.00 -5.16 25.63
CA THR A 57 16.40 -6.55 25.90
C THR A 57 15.31 -7.30 26.66
N GLN A 58 14.63 -6.63 27.58
CA GLN A 58 13.51 -7.21 28.33
C GLN A 58 12.31 -7.54 27.43
N ASP A 59 11.96 -6.65 26.49
CA ASP A 59 10.88 -6.94 25.52
C ASP A 59 11.18 -8.21 24.73
N ILE A 60 12.43 -8.36 24.26
CA ILE A 60 12.86 -9.53 23.48
C ILE A 60 12.81 -10.78 24.34
N GLU A 61 13.28 -10.72 25.59
CA GLU A 61 13.26 -11.85 26.53
C GLU A 61 11.84 -12.28 26.89
N GLU A 62 10.90 -11.34 27.06
CA GLU A 62 9.49 -11.61 27.38
C GLU A 62 8.67 -12.07 26.16
N ALA A 63 9.11 -11.77 24.93
CA ALA A 63 8.36 -12.10 23.72
C ALA A 63 8.23 -13.60 23.48
N ASP A 64 7.01 -14.04 23.14
CA ASP A 64 6.69 -15.41 22.75
C ASP A 64 7.07 -15.69 21.28
N ALA A 65 6.92 -14.69 20.42
CA ALA A 65 7.25 -14.78 19.00
C ALA A 65 7.66 -13.42 18.40
N ILE A 66 8.38 -13.50 17.29
CA ILE A 66 8.85 -12.37 16.48
C ILE A 66 8.23 -12.47 15.09
N VAL A 67 7.62 -11.38 14.63
CA VAL A 67 7.11 -11.20 13.27
C VAL A 67 7.97 -10.18 12.55
N ILE A 68 8.39 -10.47 11.33
CA ILE A 68 9.08 -9.51 10.47
C ILE A 68 8.27 -9.40 9.18
N GLY A 69 7.59 -8.27 8.98
CA GLY A 69 6.94 -7.89 7.72
C GLY A 69 7.77 -6.82 7.03
N ALA A 70 8.78 -7.23 6.25
CA ALA A 70 9.77 -6.32 5.70
C ALA A 70 10.16 -6.65 4.26
N ASP A 71 10.28 -5.61 3.45
CA ASP A 71 10.82 -5.65 2.08
C ASP A 71 12.28 -5.14 2.05
N THR A 72 12.87 -4.96 3.23
CA THR A 72 14.28 -4.58 3.47
C THR A 72 14.97 -5.60 4.38
N VAL A 73 16.30 -5.57 4.44
CA VAL A 73 17.09 -6.50 5.26
C VAL A 73 17.03 -6.07 6.73
N ILE A 74 16.51 -6.95 7.58
CA ILE A 74 16.43 -6.75 9.04
C ILE A 74 17.47 -7.63 9.74
N ALA A 75 18.28 -7.02 10.62
CA ALA A 75 19.23 -7.76 11.46
C ALA A 75 18.49 -8.62 12.50
N LYS A 76 18.77 -9.93 12.48
CA LYS A 76 18.07 -10.93 13.30
C LYS A 76 18.86 -11.40 14.51
N ASP A 77 20.13 -11.02 14.64
CA ASP A 77 21.07 -11.52 15.65
C ASP A 77 20.53 -11.42 17.08
N ARG A 78 19.71 -10.40 17.34
CA ARG A 78 19.05 -10.14 18.64
C ARG A 78 17.88 -11.08 18.98
N PHE A 79 17.42 -11.93 18.05
CA PHE A 79 16.24 -12.80 18.24
C PHE A 79 16.58 -14.29 18.41
N HIS A 80 17.82 -14.60 18.76
CA HIS A 80 18.28 -15.98 18.91
C HIS A 80 17.43 -16.76 19.94
N GLY A 81 16.95 -17.94 19.53
CA GLY A 81 16.10 -18.82 20.33
C GLY A 81 14.61 -18.45 20.36
N LYS A 82 14.19 -17.35 19.70
CA LYS A 82 12.78 -16.93 19.64
C LYS A 82 12.05 -17.52 18.43
N ARG A 83 10.76 -17.82 18.55
CA ARG A 83 9.92 -18.20 17.40
C ARG A 83 9.88 -17.03 16.43
N LEU A 84 10.19 -17.26 15.17
CA LEU A 84 10.36 -16.15 14.21
C LEU A 84 9.72 -16.48 12.86
N VAL A 85 8.90 -15.56 12.35
CA VAL A 85 8.39 -15.59 10.98
C VAL A 85 8.81 -14.31 10.26
N ALA A 86 9.33 -14.46 9.04
CA ALA A 86 9.67 -13.35 8.17
C ALA A 86 8.89 -13.44 6.85
N THR A 87 8.32 -12.32 6.41
CA THR A 87 7.56 -12.15 5.18
C THR A 87 7.70 -10.73 4.64
N GLY A 88 7.13 -10.44 3.48
CA GLY A 88 7.09 -9.08 2.92
C GLY A 88 6.07 -8.18 3.63
N VAL A 89 6.20 -6.86 3.45
CA VAL A 89 5.30 -5.86 4.09
C VAL A 89 3.86 -6.06 3.66
N ASP A 90 3.65 -6.41 2.38
CA ASP A 90 2.33 -6.66 1.79
C ASP A 90 1.53 -7.74 2.52
N GLU A 91 2.20 -8.79 3.00
CA GLU A 91 1.55 -9.89 3.72
C GLU A 91 1.08 -9.45 5.11
N ALA A 92 1.88 -8.62 5.79
CA ALA A 92 1.50 -7.99 7.05
C ALA A 92 0.31 -7.03 6.89
N ILE A 93 0.15 -6.41 5.72
CA ILE A 93 -1.01 -5.56 5.41
C ILE A 93 -2.26 -6.41 5.13
N LYS A 94 -2.15 -7.43 4.27
CA LYS A 94 -3.31 -8.18 3.75
C LYS A 94 -3.80 -9.28 4.70
N HIS A 95 -2.89 -9.93 5.41
CA HIS A 95 -3.18 -11.13 6.22
C HIS A 95 -2.57 -11.07 7.65
N PRO A 96 -2.77 -9.98 8.41
CA PRO A 96 -2.12 -9.78 9.71
C PRO A 96 -2.50 -10.84 10.76
N GLU A 97 -3.79 -11.24 10.85
CA GLU A 97 -4.25 -12.24 11.83
C GLU A 97 -3.60 -13.62 11.62
N GLN A 98 -3.46 -14.02 10.35
CA GLN A 98 -2.80 -15.28 9.99
C GLN A 98 -1.32 -15.23 10.31
N LEU A 99 -0.67 -14.10 10.03
CA LEU A 99 0.75 -13.90 10.29
C LEU A 99 1.07 -13.94 11.79
N LEU A 100 0.26 -13.29 12.63
CA LEU A 100 0.40 -13.33 14.09
C LEU A 100 0.21 -14.75 14.63
N THR A 101 -0.82 -15.46 14.18
CA THR A 101 -1.08 -16.84 14.61
C THR A 101 0.06 -17.78 14.19
N LYS A 102 0.50 -17.67 12.93
CA LYS A 102 1.62 -18.46 12.40
C LYS A 102 2.92 -18.21 13.15
N SER A 103 3.14 -16.99 13.64
CA SER A 103 4.34 -16.65 14.41
C SER A 103 4.45 -17.42 15.73
N LEU A 104 3.32 -17.68 16.39
CA LEU A 104 3.26 -18.45 17.62
C LEU A 104 3.53 -19.94 17.39
N GLU A 105 3.28 -20.45 16.19
CA GLU A 105 3.53 -21.84 15.80
C GLU A 105 4.91 -22.06 15.16
N ALA A 106 5.66 -20.98 14.92
CA ALA A 106 6.92 -21.04 14.19
C ALA A 106 8.06 -21.68 15.00
N ALA A 107 9.02 -22.25 14.27
CA ALA A 107 10.24 -22.77 14.86
C ALA A 107 11.08 -21.66 15.50
N ALA A 108 11.79 -22.00 16.57
CA ALA A 108 12.75 -21.10 17.19
C ALA A 108 13.93 -20.85 16.24
N TRP A 109 14.27 -19.58 16.03
CA TRP A 109 15.37 -19.18 15.17
C TRP A 109 16.71 -19.46 15.86
N LYS A 110 17.54 -20.34 15.27
CA LYS A 110 18.78 -20.83 15.89
C LYS A 110 20.07 -20.16 15.38
N GLY A 111 19.97 -19.15 14.52
CA GLY A 111 21.13 -18.58 13.83
C GLY A 111 21.74 -19.60 12.85
N GLU A 112 21.76 -19.24 11.56
CA GLU A 112 22.32 -20.05 10.46
C GLU A 112 21.69 -21.45 10.26
N ASP A 113 20.62 -21.49 9.45
CA ASP A 113 20.27 -22.65 8.62
C ASP A 113 20.24 -22.17 7.15
N GLU A 114 21.42 -22.18 6.50
CA GLU A 114 21.49 -22.55 5.09
C GLU A 114 21.22 -24.06 5.04
N GLY A 115 19.95 -24.46 4.89
CA GLY A 115 19.60 -25.87 5.04
C GLY A 115 18.13 -26.20 4.81
N ALA A 116 17.46 -25.55 3.86
CA ALA A 116 16.18 -26.08 3.35
C ALA A 116 16.48 -27.23 2.37
N SER A 117 16.46 -28.45 2.92
CA SER A 117 16.24 -29.75 2.26
C SER A 117 16.17 -29.74 0.71
N GLU A 118 17.28 -30.09 0.08
CA GLU A 118 17.35 -30.60 -1.30
C GLU A 118 16.62 -31.94 -1.38
N SER A 119 15.39 -31.98 -1.90
CA SER A 119 14.88 -33.22 -2.55
C SER A 119 13.68 -33.08 -3.49
N GLU A 120 13.09 -31.90 -3.73
CA GLU A 120 11.91 -31.80 -4.62
C GLU A 120 11.90 -30.57 -5.56
N ALA A 121 13.07 -30.10 -6.01
CA ALA A 121 13.16 -28.91 -6.87
C ALA A 121 14.08 -29.09 -8.10
N GLU A 122 14.23 -30.31 -8.64
CA GLU A 122 15.04 -30.52 -9.85
C GLU A 122 14.32 -30.27 -11.18
N ASP A 123 12.98 -30.07 -11.20
CA ASP A 123 12.24 -29.86 -12.46
C ASP A 123 11.83 -28.40 -12.75
N ALA A 124 12.22 -27.42 -11.92
CA ALA A 124 11.81 -26.01 -12.07
C ALA A 124 12.98 -25.01 -12.28
N ALA A 125 14.17 -25.50 -12.62
CA ALA A 125 15.40 -24.68 -12.62
C ALA A 125 15.71 -23.93 -13.94
N GLU A 126 15.03 -24.22 -15.07
CA GLU A 126 15.35 -23.55 -16.34
C GLU A 126 14.57 -22.24 -16.58
N ASP A 127 13.42 -22.01 -15.93
CA ASP A 127 12.58 -20.80 -16.14
C ASP A 127 12.85 -19.68 -15.10
N ALA A 128 13.63 -19.95 -14.05
CA ALA A 128 13.90 -19.01 -12.94
C ALA A 128 15.13 -18.09 -13.18
N GLY A 129 16.09 -18.51 -14.01
CA GLY A 129 17.36 -17.78 -14.21
C GLY A 129 17.21 -16.42 -14.89
N LEU A 130 16.28 -16.30 -15.85
CA LEU A 130 16.01 -15.03 -16.56
C LEU A 130 15.15 -14.07 -15.74
N ARG A 131 14.19 -14.58 -14.94
CA ARG A 131 13.40 -13.77 -14.01
C ARG A 131 14.24 -13.20 -12.86
N GLY A 132 15.22 -13.96 -12.36
CA GLY A 132 16.11 -13.53 -11.26
C GLY A 132 17.04 -12.37 -11.62
N ILE A 133 17.64 -12.37 -12.82
CA ILE A 133 18.54 -11.31 -13.26
C ILE A 133 17.77 -10.00 -13.47
N GLY A 134 16.64 -10.04 -14.17
CA GLY A 134 15.80 -8.86 -14.42
C GLY A 134 15.29 -8.22 -13.12
N GLN A 135 14.85 -9.04 -12.16
CA GLN A 135 14.37 -8.55 -10.87
C GLN A 135 15.52 -7.97 -10.02
N THR A 136 16.71 -8.57 -10.07
CA THR A 136 17.92 -8.04 -9.38
C THR A 136 18.33 -6.69 -9.98
N MET A 137 18.33 -6.58 -11.30
CA MET A 137 18.63 -5.34 -12.00
C MET A 137 17.64 -4.22 -11.69
N TYR A 138 16.34 -4.54 -11.71
CA TYR A 138 15.30 -3.59 -11.34
C TYR A 138 15.47 -3.10 -9.88
N LYS A 139 15.70 -4.02 -8.93
CA LYS A 139 15.95 -3.66 -7.53
C LYS A 139 17.18 -2.77 -7.37
N ALA A 140 18.28 -3.10 -8.05
CA ALA A 140 19.50 -2.30 -8.01
C ALA A 140 19.29 -0.89 -8.58
N LEU A 141 18.59 -0.78 -9.72
CA LEU A 141 18.24 0.51 -10.31
C LEU A 141 17.40 1.36 -9.35
N MET A 142 16.34 0.77 -8.78
CA MET A 142 15.48 1.46 -7.83
C MET A 142 16.20 1.85 -6.54
N ASN A 143 17.18 1.06 -6.09
CA ASN A 143 18.03 1.39 -4.96
C ASN A 143 18.86 2.66 -5.24
N GLY A 144 19.48 2.73 -6.43
CA GLY A 144 20.18 3.93 -6.89
C GLY A 144 19.31 5.17 -6.89
N VAL A 145 18.15 5.07 -7.54
CA VAL A 145 17.18 6.17 -7.69
C VAL A 145 16.71 6.68 -6.34
N SER A 146 16.31 5.77 -5.43
CA SER A 146 15.77 6.15 -4.13
C SER A 146 16.78 6.91 -3.27
N HIS A 147 18.07 6.53 -3.34
CA HIS A 147 19.13 7.22 -2.61
C HIS A 147 19.57 8.52 -3.28
N MET A 148 19.36 8.65 -4.60
CA MET A 148 19.66 9.85 -5.35
C MET A 148 18.65 10.98 -5.06
N ILE A 149 17.35 10.68 -4.98
CA ILE A 149 16.26 11.66 -4.85
C ILE A 149 16.51 12.73 -3.76
N PRO A 150 16.90 12.38 -2.51
CA PRO A 150 17.13 13.38 -1.48
C PRO A 150 18.17 14.45 -1.85
N PHE A 151 19.23 14.08 -2.59
CA PHE A 151 20.26 15.02 -3.03
C PHE A 151 19.73 15.98 -4.10
N VAL A 152 18.91 15.48 -5.02
CA VAL A 152 18.32 16.30 -6.08
C VAL A 152 17.27 17.25 -5.54
N VAL A 153 16.41 16.77 -4.65
CA VAL A 153 15.39 17.59 -4.00
C VAL A 153 16.06 18.68 -3.16
N THR A 154 17.06 18.31 -2.34
CA THR A 154 17.80 19.27 -1.53
C THR A 154 18.51 20.29 -2.42
N GLY A 155 19.25 19.83 -3.43
CA GLY A 155 20.00 20.71 -4.33
C GLY A 155 19.09 21.67 -5.11
N GLY A 156 18.08 21.12 -5.76
CA GLY A 156 17.15 21.90 -6.58
C GLY A 156 16.32 22.89 -5.75
N LEU A 157 15.80 22.51 -4.58
CA LEU A 157 15.03 23.44 -3.74
C LEU A 157 15.91 24.58 -3.19
N LEU A 158 17.17 24.31 -2.84
CA LEU A 158 18.09 25.36 -2.39
C LEU A 158 18.39 26.34 -3.53
N ILE A 159 18.63 25.85 -4.74
CA ILE A 159 18.80 26.68 -5.95
C ILE A 159 17.53 27.52 -6.21
N ALA A 160 16.36 26.89 -6.19
CA ALA A 160 15.08 27.56 -6.43
C ALA A 160 14.77 28.66 -5.42
N VAL A 161 14.98 28.39 -4.12
CA VAL A 161 14.80 29.38 -3.05
C VAL A 161 15.80 30.53 -3.18
N ALA A 162 17.06 30.22 -3.51
CA ALA A 162 18.10 31.23 -3.71
C ALA A 162 17.77 32.17 -4.88
N LEU A 163 17.31 31.62 -6.01
CA LEU A 163 16.86 32.41 -7.17
C LEU A 163 15.60 33.21 -6.87
N SER A 164 14.63 32.62 -6.15
CA SER A 164 13.34 33.27 -5.89
C SER A 164 13.42 34.42 -4.90
N LEU A 165 14.25 34.30 -3.85
CA LEU A 165 14.37 35.31 -2.81
C LEU A 165 15.56 36.25 -3.02
N GLY A 166 16.60 35.78 -3.71
CA GLY A 166 17.85 36.49 -3.93
C GLY A 166 18.14 36.90 -5.36
N GLY A 167 17.37 36.39 -6.33
CA GLY A 167 17.55 36.70 -7.74
C GLY A 167 17.10 38.11 -8.09
N THR A 168 17.92 38.78 -8.89
CA THR A 168 17.60 40.07 -9.49
C THR A 168 17.33 39.89 -10.99
N PRO A 169 16.32 40.56 -11.57
CA PRO A 169 16.03 40.43 -13.00
C PRO A 169 17.17 40.97 -13.85
N THR A 170 17.64 40.17 -14.80
CA THR A 170 18.60 40.53 -15.84
C THR A 170 18.05 40.17 -17.22
N PRO A 171 18.63 40.69 -18.32
CA PRO A 171 18.24 40.31 -19.68
C PRO A 171 18.35 38.80 -19.97
N GLU A 172 19.21 38.08 -19.22
CA GLU A 172 19.41 36.63 -19.34
C GLU A 172 18.55 35.80 -18.37
N GLY A 173 17.76 36.45 -17.49
CA GLY A 173 16.93 35.78 -16.48
C GLY A 173 17.19 36.31 -15.06
N LEU A 174 16.75 35.58 -14.04
CA LEU A 174 17.08 35.90 -12.65
C LEU A 174 18.54 35.55 -12.39
N SER A 175 19.35 36.52 -11.97
CA SER A 175 20.73 36.29 -11.54
C SER A 175 20.91 36.67 -10.07
N ILE A 176 21.67 35.85 -9.36
CA ILE A 176 21.97 36.08 -7.94
C ILE A 176 23.27 36.88 -7.85
N PRO A 177 23.32 37.97 -7.06
CA PRO A 177 24.57 38.69 -6.85
C PRO A 177 25.65 37.79 -6.21
N GLU A 178 26.85 37.75 -6.79
CA GLU A 178 27.93 36.84 -6.38
C GLU A 178 28.33 36.99 -4.90
N ASP A 179 28.33 38.22 -4.37
CA ASP A 179 28.68 38.52 -2.98
C ASP A 179 27.52 38.35 -1.97
N SER A 180 26.40 37.72 -2.37
CA SER A 180 25.22 37.57 -1.51
C SER A 180 25.17 36.24 -0.79
N PHE A 181 24.50 36.21 0.38
CA PHE A 181 24.13 34.98 1.08
C PHE A 181 23.39 33.99 0.15
N TRP A 182 22.60 34.50 -0.78
CA TRP A 182 21.85 33.69 -1.73
C TRP A 182 22.76 32.98 -2.73
N ASN A 183 23.89 33.57 -3.13
CA ASN A 183 24.84 32.88 -3.98
C ASN A 183 25.48 31.69 -3.25
N THR A 184 25.82 31.85 -1.97
CA THR A 184 26.27 30.72 -1.13
C THR A 184 25.20 29.62 -1.04
N LEU A 185 23.92 29.98 -0.90
CA LEU A 185 22.82 29.01 -0.89
C LEU A 185 22.67 28.29 -2.23
N ASN A 186 22.84 29.00 -3.34
CA ASN A 186 22.83 28.46 -4.69
C ASN A 186 24.01 27.49 -4.93
N GLU A 187 25.22 27.84 -4.48
CA GLU A 187 26.41 26.98 -4.55
C GLU A 187 26.23 25.70 -3.73
N LEU A 188 25.68 25.80 -2.51
CA LEU A 188 25.33 24.63 -1.70
C LEU A 188 24.33 23.72 -2.43
N GLY A 189 23.34 24.32 -3.09
CA GLY A 189 22.39 23.60 -3.92
C GLY A 189 23.06 22.90 -5.10
N GLY A 190 23.96 23.59 -5.80
CA GLY A 190 24.75 23.04 -6.91
C GLY A 190 25.65 21.88 -6.49
N LEU A 191 26.31 21.98 -5.34
CA LEU A 191 27.11 20.88 -4.77
C LEU A 191 26.24 19.65 -4.47
N ALA A 192 25.08 19.83 -3.82
CA ALA A 192 24.16 18.73 -3.56
C ALA A 192 23.64 18.10 -4.86
N PHE A 193 23.32 18.92 -5.86
CA PHE A 193 22.89 18.47 -7.18
C PHE A 193 23.97 17.67 -7.91
N SER A 194 25.24 18.08 -7.80
CA SER A 194 26.38 17.38 -8.43
C SER A 194 26.56 15.94 -7.94
N LEU A 195 26.09 15.63 -6.72
CA LEU A 195 26.17 14.29 -6.14
C LEU A 195 25.11 13.33 -6.67
N MET A 196 24.14 13.83 -7.44
CA MET A 196 23.04 13.03 -7.99
C MET A 196 23.53 11.78 -8.73
N VAL A 197 24.34 11.95 -9.77
CA VAL A 197 24.81 10.84 -10.62
C VAL A 197 25.82 9.92 -9.89
N PRO A 198 26.78 10.45 -9.10
CA PRO A 198 27.60 9.63 -8.22
C PRO A 198 26.78 8.74 -7.29
N VAL A 199 25.81 9.30 -6.56
CA VAL A 199 24.96 8.56 -5.61
C VAL A 199 24.12 7.52 -6.33
N LEU A 200 23.51 7.87 -7.46
CA LEU A 200 22.79 6.92 -8.32
C LEU A 200 23.68 5.71 -8.67
N SER A 201 24.87 5.96 -9.21
CA SER A 201 25.81 4.92 -9.62
C SER A 201 26.29 4.06 -8.43
N GLY A 202 26.65 4.71 -7.33
CA GLY A 202 27.09 4.07 -6.09
C GLY A 202 26.05 3.11 -5.53
N TYR A 203 24.79 3.53 -5.43
CA TYR A 203 23.73 2.70 -4.86
C TYR A 203 23.17 1.66 -5.83
N ILE A 204 23.30 1.84 -7.16
CA ILE A 204 23.13 0.74 -8.12
C ILE A 204 24.18 -0.34 -7.86
N ALA A 205 25.45 0.06 -7.74
CA ALA A 205 26.54 -0.89 -7.48
C ALA A 205 26.35 -1.63 -6.14
N VAL A 206 25.88 -0.93 -5.10
CA VAL A 206 25.50 -1.56 -3.82
C VAL A 206 24.34 -2.53 -3.98
N GLY A 207 23.35 -2.22 -4.81
CA GLY A 207 22.23 -3.11 -5.09
C GLY A 207 22.63 -4.43 -5.76
N ILE A 208 23.83 -4.50 -6.37
CA ILE A 208 24.35 -5.69 -7.05
C ILE A 208 25.43 -6.41 -6.21
N ALA A 209 26.33 -5.67 -5.56
CA ALA A 209 27.53 -6.21 -4.91
C ALA A 209 27.64 -5.96 -3.40
N ASP A 210 26.59 -5.39 -2.79
CA ASP A 210 26.56 -4.89 -1.41
C ASP A 210 27.56 -3.72 -1.19
N ARG A 211 27.88 -3.45 0.09
CA ARG A 211 28.78 -2.37 0.53
C ARG A 211 30.11 -2.25 -0.25
N PRO A 212 30.80 -3.34 -0.67
CA PRO A 212 32.03 -3.22 -1.44
C PRO A 212 31.90 -2.49 -2.79
N GLY A 213 30.69 -2.45 -3.37
CA GLY A 213 30.42 -1.73 -4.62
C GLY A 213 30.26 -0.22 -4.46
N LEU A 214 30.08 0.29 -3.23
CA LEU A 214 29.73 1.69 -2.98
C LEU A 214 30.80 2.67 -3.47
N ALA A 215 32.03 2.55 -2.97
CA ALA A 215 33.11 3.47 -3.33
C ALA A 215 33.44 3.44 -4.84
N PRO A 216 33.57 2.26 -5.48
CA PRO A 216 33.73 2.20 -6.94
C PRO A 216 32.60 2.87 -7.70
N GLY A 217 31.34 2.61 -7.35
CA GLY A 217 30.20 3.19 -8.03
C GLY A 217 30.12 4.71 -7.87
N LEU A 218 30.39 5.25 -6.67
CA LEU A 218 30.45 6.71 -6.45
C LEU A 218 31.54 7.35 -7.32
N ILE A 219 32.75 6.78 -7.32
CA ILE A 219 33.89 7.32 -8.06
C ILE A 219 33.65 7.23 -9.56
N THR A 220 33.17 6.09 -10.08
CA THR A 220 32.92 5.93 -11.51
C THR A 220 31.69 6.72 -11.98
N GLY A 221 30.69 6.92 -11.13
CA GLY A 221 29.58 7.85 -11.39
C GLY A 221 30.04 9.31 -11.47
N LEU A 222 31.02 9.71 -10.65
CA LEU A 222 31.67 11.02 -10.77
C LEU A 222 32.48 11.14 -12.06
N ILE A 223 33.21 10.08 -12.44
CA ILE A 223 33.87 10.02 -13.76
C ILE A 223 32.81 10.22 -14.85
N ALA A 224 31.66 9.53 -14.79
CA ALA A 224 30.59 9.64 -15.79
C ALA A 224 30.01 11.05 -15.96
N THR A 225 30.14 11.94 -14.98
CA THR A 225 29.74 13.36 -15.12
C THR A 225 30.90 14.28 -15.43
N THR A 226 32.14 13.81 -15.31
CA THR A 226 33.35 14.58 -15.61
C THR A 226 33.75 14.39 -17.08
N GLY A 227 33.02 15.05 -17.98
CA GLY A 227 33.20 14.92 -19.43
C GLY A 227 34.63 15.19 -19.94
N SER A 228 35.37 16.06 -19.25
CA SER A 228 36.77 16.38 -19.57
C SER A 228 37.72 15.17 -19.54
N LEU A 229 37.35 14.07 -18.86
CA LEU A 229 38.15 12.85 -18.83
C LEU A 229 38.06 12.02 -20.12
N TYR A 230 37.00 12.17 -20.91
CA TYR A 230 36.76 11.39 -22.14
C TYR A 230 36.31 12.26 -23.32
N GLY A 231 36.58 13.57 -23.27
CA GLY A 231 36.42 14.47 -24.40
C GLY A 231 34.98 14.89 -24.71
N SER A 232 34.12 15.01 -23.70
CA SER A 232 32.77 15.60 -23.84
C SER A 232 32.64 16.84 -22.95
N GLU A 233 31.95 17.88 -23.45
CA GLU A 233 31.63 19.07 -22.66
C GLU A 233 30.45 18.82 -21.71
N ALA A 234 29.46 18.02 -22.14
CA ALA A 234 28.26 17.72 -21.36
C ALA A 234 28.44 16.53 -20.39
N GLY A 235 29.41 15.65 -20.67
CA GLY A 235 29.57 14.37 -19.98
C GLY A 235 28.50 13.34 -20.38
N ALA A 236 28.53 12.18 -19.73
CA ALA A 236 27.64 11.06 -20.04
C ALA A 236 26.29 11.11 -19.28
N GLY A 237 26.09 12.15 -18.44
CA GLY A 237 24.85 12.38 -17.70
C GLY A 237 24.40 11.21 -16.82
N PHE A 238 23.08 11.12 -16.60
CA PHE A 238 22.51 10.03 -15.81
C PHE A 238 22.69 8.64 -16.48
N LEU A 239 22.76 8.60 -17.82
CA LEU A 239 22.96 7.35 -18.57
C LEU A 239 24.34 6.75 -18.26
N GLY A 240 25.37 7.59 -18.21
CA GLY A 240 26.69 7.22 -17.73
C GLY A 240 26.67 6.75 -16.28
N GLY A 241 25.89 7.39 -15.41
CA GLY A 241 25.67 6.94 -14.03
C GLY A 241 25.08 5.54 -13.91
N ILE A 242 24.04 5.24 -14.69
CA ILE A 242 23.43 3.90 -14.73
C ILE A 242 24.45 2.87 -15.23
N VAL A 243 25.14 3.14 -16.34
CA VAL A 243 26.11 2.20 -16.90
C VAL A 243 27.27 1.96 -15.93
N THR A 244 27.83 3.02 -15.36
CA THR A 244 28.93 2.89 -14.39
C THR A 244 28.50 2.17 -13.13
N GLY A 245 27.27 2.38 -12.63
CA GLY A 245 26.76 1.70 -11.45
C GLY A 245 26.58 0.20 -11.67
N ILE A 246 26.04 -0.17 -12.83
CA ILE A 246 25.87 -1.57 -13.23
C ILE A 246 27.23 -2.25 -13.40
N LEU A 247 28.16 -1.62 -14.12
CA LEU A 247 29.50 -2.16 -14.34
C LEU A 247 30.27 -2.29 -13.02
N SER A 248 30.27 -1.25 -12.18
CA SER A 248 30.88 -1.28 -10.85
C SER A 248 30.29 -2.39 -9.98
N GLY A 249 28.97 -2.57 -10.00
CA GLY A 249 28.29 -3.67 -9.30
C GLY A 249 28.76 -5.04 -9.78
N TYR A 250 28.69 -5.33 -11.08
CA TYR A 250 29.06 -6.66 -11.57
C TYR A 250 30.56 -6.95 -11.48
N VAL A 251 31.43 -5.96 -11.68
CA VAL A 251 32.89 -6.14 -11.51
C VAL A 251 33.22 -6.37 -10.02
N ALA A 252 32.63 -5.60 -9.11
CA ALA A 252 32.81 -5.83 -7.67
C ALA A 252 32.31 -7.21 -7.25
N LEU A 253 31.14 -7.63 -7.76
CA LEU A 253 30.59 -8.97 -7.51
C LEU A 253 31.48 -10.07 -8.07
N ALA A 254 32.07 -9.89 -9.25
CA ALA A 254 32.99 -10.85 -9.85
C ALA A 254 34.25 -11.02 -8.98
N ILE A 255 34.83 -9.92 -8.49
CA ILE A 255 36.00 -9.97 -7.60
C ILE A 255 35.62 -10.58 -6.24
N LYS A 256 34.42 -10.30 -5.73
CA LYS A 256 33.88 -10.89 -4.48
C LYS A 256 33.78 -12.42 -4.55
N LYS A 257 33.48 -12.98 -5.72
CA LYS A 257 33.35 -14.44 -5.93
C LYS A 257 34.68 -15.19 -5.99
N ILE A 258 35.82 -14.50 -6.03
CA ILE A 258 37.13 -15.15 -6.05
C ILE A 258 37.39 -15.75 -4.65
N PRO A 259 37.65 -17.06 -4.54
CA PRO A 259 37.92 -17.69 -3.26
C PRO A 259 39.25 -17.18 -2.69
N VAL A 260 39.23 -16.71 -1.45
CA VAL A 260 40.41 -16.16 -0.77
C VAL A 260 40.68 -16.85 0.55
N HIS A 261 41.95 -16.91 0.93
CA HIS A 261 42.35 -17.49 2.19
C HIS A 261 41.84 -16.65 3.38
N LYS A 262 41.52 -17.29 4.51
CA LYS A 262 40.96 -16.65 5.73
C LYS A 262 41.73 -15.44 6.26
N PHE A 263 43.04 -15.36 5.99
CA PHE A 263 43.89 -14.23 6.40
C PHE A 263 43.70 -12.99 5.52
N ILE A 264 43.20 -13.16 4.29
CA ILE A 264 42.99 -12.09 3.31
C ILE A 264 41.51 -11.65 3.31
N ALA A 265 40.59 -12.53 3.71
CA ALA A 265 39.16 -12.29 3.71
C ALA A 265 38.72 -10.93 4.32
N PRO A 266 39.30 -10.42 5.43
CA PRO A 266 38.93 -9.11 5.97
C PRO A 266 39.36 -7.92 5.09
N ILE A 267 40.49 -8.05 4.39
CA ILE A 267 41.06 -6.98 3.54
C ILE A 267 40.36 -6.95 2.17
N TRP A 268 39.82 -8.09 1.74
CA TRP A 268 39.22 -8.26 0.42
C TRP A 268 38.09 -7.26 0.11
N PRO A 269 37.01 -7.15 0.92
CA PRO A 269 35.93 -6.20 0.66
C PRO A 269 36.28 -4.74 0.96
N ILE A 270 37.30 -4.48 1.78
CA ILE A 270 37.66 -3.13 2.24
C ILE A 270 38.65 -2.46 1.29
N ILE A 271 39.65 -3.21 0.81
CA ILE A 271 40.76 -2.66 0.02
C ILE A 271 40.74 -3.20 -1.41
N VAL A 272 40.71 -4.53 -1.57
CA VAL A 272 40.91 -5.15 -2.89
C VAL A 272 39.74 -4.84 -3.83
N ILE A 273 38.51 -5.17 -3.43
CA ILE A 273 37.34 -4.95 -4.27
C ILE A 273 37.21 -3.47 -4.66
N PRO A 274 37.27 -2.49 -3.74
CA PRO A 274 37.12 -1.09 -4.12
C PRO A 274 38.19 -0.59 -5.10
N ILE A 275 39.47 -0.92 -4.88
CA ILE A 275 40.56 -0.44 -5.73
C ILE A 275 40.47 -1.04 -7.14
N PHE A 276 40.36 -2.36 -7.24
CA PHE A 276 40.37 -3.03 -8.53
C PHE A 276 39.11 -2.74 -9.33
N THR A 277 37.94 -2.67 -8.69
CA THR A 277 36.70 -2.30 -9.38
C THR A 277 36.80 -0.88 -9.95
N THR A 278 37.28 0.08 -9.15
CA THR A 278 37.45 1.47 -9.60
C THR A 278 38.44 1.57 -10.75
N LEU A 279 39.57 0.85 -10.68
CA LEU A 279 40.57 0.84 -11.74
C LEU A 279 40.01 0.25 -13.04
N ILE A 280 39.37 -0.92 -12.96
CA ILE A 280 38.83 -1.63 -14.12
C ILE A 280 37.74 -0.79 -14.78
N VAL A 281 36.72 -0.38 -14.01
CA VAL A 281 35.55 0.31 -14.55
C VAL A 281 35.90 1.75 -14.92
N GLY A 282 36.68 2.46 -14.10
CA GLY A 282 37.09 3.83 -14.36
C GLY A 282 37.94 3.95 -15.63
N LEU A 283 38.97 3.11 -15.80
CA LEU A 283 39.78 3.12 -17.03
C LEU A 283 38.98 2.66 -18.25
N ALA A 284 38.14 1.64 -18.09
CA ALA A 284 37.28 1.19 -19.18
C ALA A 284 36.34 2.33 -19.63
N PHE A 285 35.75 3.05 -18.67
CA PHE A 285 34.87 4.17 -18.96
C PHE A 285 35.61 5.30 -19.66
N ILE A 286 36.75 5.74 -19.12
CA ILE A 286 37.54 6.84 -19.68
C ILE A 286 37.98 6.56 -21.12
N TYR A 287 38.50 5.35 -21.40
CA TYR A 287 39.10 5.06 -22.70
C TYR A 287 38.14 4.52 -23.76
N PHE A 288 37.06 3.83 -23.36
CA PHE A 288 36.24 3.07 -24.31
C PHE A 288 34.74 3.38 -24.25
N ILE A 289 34.19 3.69 -23.07
CA ILE A 289 32.73 3.72 -22.90
C ILE A 289 32.18 5.15 -22.83
N GLY A 290 32.93 6.09 -22.23
CA GLY A 290 32.48 7.44 -21.92
C GLY A 290 32.09 8.24 -23.15
N ALA A 291 32.96 8.33 -24.16
CA ALA A 291 32.68 9.08 -25.38
C ALA A 291 31.44 8.55 -26.14
N PRO A 292 31.30 7.24 -26.44
CA PRO A 292 30.08 6.72 -27.07
C PRO A 292 28.79 7.01 -26.29
N ILE A 293 28.81 6.89 -24.96
CA ILE A 293 27.63 7.19 -24.14
C ILE A 293 27.32 8.68 -24.16
N ALA A 294 28.33 9.55 -24.04
CA ALA A 294 28.14 10.99 -24.10
C ALA A 294 27.52 11.40 -25.44
N THR A 295 28.00 10.87 -26.57
CA THR A 295 27.40 11.14 -27.88
C THR A 295 25.95 10.66 -27.96
N ALA A 296 25.64 9.48 -27.42
CA ALA A 296 24.26 8.99 -27.36
C ALA A 296 23.37 9.89 -26.48
N PHE A 297 23.91 10.39 -25.37
CA PHE A 297 23.23 11.28 -24.45
C PHE A 297 22.96 12.66 -25.07
N GLU A 298 23.95 13.24 -25.74
CA GLU A 298 23.83 14.50 -26.49
C GLU A 298 22.78 14.37 -27.60
N ALA A 299 22.81 13.29 -28.40
CA ALA A 299 21.83 13.04 -29.45
C ALA A 299 20.40 12.87 -28.90
N MET A 300 20.24 12.20 -27.77
CA MET A 300 18.95 12.07 -27.09
C MET A 300 18.45 13.42 -26.59
N THR A 301 19.34 14.24 -26.04
CA THR A 301 19.01 15.58 -25.52
C THR A 301 18.61 16.52 -26.65
N GLU A 302 19.32 16.51 -27.76
CA GLU A 302 18.99 17.29 -28.96
C GLU A 302 17.64 16.83 -29.55
N TYR A 303 17.41 15.52 -29.64
CA TYR A 303 16.14 14.97 -30.11
C TYR A 303 14.97 15.43 -29.22
N LEU A 304 15.12 15.36 -27.90
CA LEU A 304 14.09 15.77 -26.94
C LEU A 304 13.91 17.30 -26.91
N GLY A 305 14.98 18.06 -27.08
CA GLY A 305 14.94 19.53 -27.20
C GLY A 305 14.24 19.99 -28.48
N GLY A 306 14.33 19.21 -29.56
CA GLY A 306 13.64 19.47 -30.82
C GLY A 306 12.15 19.07 -30.83
N LEU A 307 11.62 18.50 -29.74
CA LEU A 307 10.19 18.18 -29.64
C LEU A 307 9.37 19.45 -29.37
N GLU A 308 9.09 20.23 -30.41
CA GLU A 308 8.17 21.37 -30.33
C GLU A 308 6.75 21.00 -30.84
N GLY A 309 5.74 21.68 -30.31
CA GLY A 309 4.35 21.54 -30.79
C GLY A 309 3.71 20.20 -30.44
N SER A 310 3.25 19.45 -31.45
CA SER A 310 2.42 18.25 -31.24
C SER A 310 3.14 17.08 -30.58
N SER A 311 4.46 16.98 -30.71
CA SER A 311 5.25 15.90 -30.10
C SER A 311 5.42 16.07 -28.59
N ALA A 312 5.58 17.31 -28.10
CA ALA A 312 5.59 17.64 -26.67
C ALA A 312 4.26 17.28 -25.98
N ILE A 313 3.13 17.44 -26.69
CA ILE A 313 1.81 17.03 -26.20
C ILE A 313 1.74 15.53 -26.00
N VAL A 314 2.21 14.75 -26.98
CA VAL A 314 2.22 13.28 -26.90
C VAL A 314 3.15 12.80 -25.79
N LEU A 315 4.34 13.39 -25.66
CA LEU A 315 5.27 13.09 -24.58
C LEU A 315 4.64 13.39 -23.21
N GLY A 316 4.04 14.57 -23.06
CA GLY A 316 3.35 14.97 -21.85
C GLY A 316 2.17 14.07 -21.50
N LEU A 317 1.42 13.60 -22.49
CA LEU A 317 0.33 12.63 -22.30
C LEU A 317 0.85 11.33 -21.70
N ILE A 318 1.94 10.78 -22.26
CA ILE A 318 2.55 9.53 -21.80
C ILE A 318 3.12 9.69 -20.39
N ILE A 319 3.93 10.74 -20.16
CA ILE A 319 4.53 11.02 -18.84
C ILE A 319 3.43 11.19 -17.79
N GLY A 320 2.42 12.02 -18.09
CA GLY A 320 1.33 12.29 -17.16
C GLY A 320 0.49 11.04 -16.84
N ALA A 321 0.25 10.18 -17.84
CA ALA A 321 -0.41 8.89 -17.64
C ALA A 321 0.40 7.96 -16.72
N MET A 322 1.71 7.83 -16.97
CA MET A 322 2.61 6.97 -16.18
C MET A 322 2.72 7.45 -14.73
N ILE A 323 2.86 8.76 -14.52
CA ILE A 323 2.91 9.38 -13.19
C ILE A 323 1.64 9.07 -12.38
N ALA A 324 0.47 9.18 -13.00
CA ALA A 324 -0.79 9.03 -12.28
C ALA A 324 -1.27 7.57 -12.14
N PHE A 325 -0.67 6.61 -12.87
CA PHE A 325 -1.15 5.24 -12.96
C PHE A 325 -1.10 4.47 -11.62
N ASP A 326 0.03 4.53 -10.92
CA ASP A 326 0.29 3.70 -9.73
C ASP A 326 0.67 4.51 -8.48
N MET A 327 0.45 5.84 -8.51
CA MET A 327 0.50 6.72 -7.33
C MET A 327 1.76 6.56 -6.45
N GLY A 328 2.93 6.49 -7.08
CA GLY A 328 4.22 6.27 -6.41
C GLY A 328 4.83 4.88 -6.63
N GLY A 329 4.17 4.06 -7.45
CA GLY A 329 4.68 2.75 -7.89
C GLY A 329 5.78 2.83 -8.98
N PRO A 330 6.12 1.69 -9.60
CA PRO A 330 7.17 1.58 -10.61
C PRO A 330 7.04 2.53 -11.82
N PHE A 331 5.83 2.70 -12.34
CA PHE A 331 5.57 3.53 -13.53
C PHE A 331 5.74 5.01 -13.19
N ASN A 332 5.19 5.46 -12.07
CA ASN A 332 5.40 6.81 -11.57
C ASN A 332 6.89 7.09 -11.37
N LYS A 333 7.59 6.23 -10.62
CA LYS A 333 9.03 6.42 -10.35
C LYS A 333 9.87 6.44 -11.62
N THR A 334 9.51 5.65 -12.63
CA THR A 334 10.22 5.63 -13.91
C THR A 334 10.00 6.93 -14.69
N ALA A 335 8.75 7.40 -14.79
CA ALA A 335 8.46 8.67 -15.47
C ALA A 335 9.08 9.87 -14.73
N PHE A 336 9.05 9.85 -13.40
CA PHE A 336 9.62 10.90 -12.57
C PHE A 336 11.15 10.91 -12.63
N LEU A 337 11.78 9.73 -12.61
CA LEU A 337 13.22 9.58 -12.83
C LEU A 337 13.63 10.06 -14.22
N PHE A 338 12.84 9.73 -15.24
CA PHE A 338 13.07 10.24 -16.59
C PHE A 338 13.02 11.77 -16.59
N GLY A 339 11.96 12.37 -16.03
CA GLY A 339 11.84 13.83 -15.90
C GLY A 339 13.04 14.46 -15.20
N GLY A 340 13.39 13.97 -14.01
CA GLY A 340 14.51 14.52 -13.24
C GLY A 340 15.88 14.24 -13.86
N GLY A 341 16.07 13.11 -14.53
CA GLY A 341 17.27 12.82 -15.31
C GLY A 341 17.45 13.79 -16.48
N MET A 342 16.36 14.27 -17.06
CA MET A 342 16.38 15.28 -18.12
C MET A 342 16.75 16.68 -17.60
N ILE A 343 16.49 17.01 -16.32
CA ILE A 343 17.02 18.25 -15.72
C ILE A 343 18.54 18.28 -15.82
N ALA A 344 19.21 17.17 -15.45
CA ALA A 344 20.66 17.08 -15.56
C ALA A 344 21.17 17.05 -17.01
N ALA A 345 20.29 16.79 -17.97
CA ALA A 345 20.56 16.93 -19.41
C ALA A 345 20.34 18.36 -19.92
N GLY A 346 19.98 19.31 -19.06
CA GLY A 346 19.65 20.68 -19.45
C GLY A 346 18.26 20.84 -20.09
N ASN A 347 17.39 19.84 -19.98
CA ASN A 347 16.01 19.89 -20.48
C ASN A 347 15.01 19.64 -19.33
N ALA A 348 14.52 20.72 -18.74
CA ALA A 348 13.57 20.69 -17.63
C ALA A 348 12.10 20.46 -18.06
N ALA A 349 11.79 20.40 -19.35
CA ALA A 349 10.40 20.28 -19.83
C ALA A 349 9.74 18.93 -19.47
N PRO A 350 10.39 17.75 -19.63
CA PRO A 350 9.83 16.48 -19.18
C PRO A 350 9.53 16.46 -17.68
N MET A 351 10.35 17.14 -16.88
CA MET A 351 10.09 17.28 -15.45
C MET A 351 8.88 18.18 -15.19
N GLY A 352 8.73 19.30 -15.90
CA GLY A 352 7.55 20.17 -15.81
C GLY A 352 6.24 19.43 -16.11
N MET A 353 6.26 18.54 -17.11
CA MET A 353 5.12 17.66 -17.43
C MET A 353 4.79 16.71 -16.27
N ALA A 354 5.82 16.09 -15.68
CA ALA A 354 5.66 15.19 -14.54
C ALA A 354 5.17 15.92 -13.28
N ALA A 355 5.75 17.08 -12.98
CA ALA A 355 5.46 17.91 -11.82
C ALA A 355 4.02 18.46 -11.83
N ALA A 356 3.48 18.78 -13.02
CA ALA A 356 2.08 19.15 -13.16
C ALA A 356 1.15 17.94 -12.93
N ALA A 357 1.52 16.76 -13.42
CA ALA A 357 0.69 15.55 -13.33
C ALA A 357 0.70 14.90 -11.93
N ILE A 358 1.81 14.97 -11.19
CA ILE A 358 2.02 14.22 -9.94
C ILE A 358 1.04 14.60 -8.82
N ALA A 359 0.61 15.87 -8.80
CA ALA A 359 -0.36 16.38 -7.83
C ALA A 359 -1.82 16.13 -8.24
N VAL A 360 -2.09 15.74 -9.49
CA VAL A 360 -3.46 15.59 -9.99
C VAL A 360 -4.26 14.54 -9.20
N PRO A 361 -3.78 13.29 -9.01
CA PRO A 361 -4.54 12.27 -8.29
C PRO A 361 -4.97 12.68 -6.87
N PRO A 362 -4.06 13.08 -5.96
CA PRO A 362 -4.43 13.40 -4.58
C PRO A 362 -5.30 14.67 -4.49
N LEU A 363 -5.04 15.69 -5.32
CA LEU A 363 -5.89 16.89 -5.37
C LEU A 363 -7.30 16.58 -5.90
N ALA A 364 -7.41 15.75 -6.93
CA ALA A 364 -8.69 15.35 -7.50
C ALA A 364 -9.52 14.49 -6.55
N VAL A 365 -8.88 13.57 -5.80
CA VAL A 365 -9.52 12.81 -4.73
C VAL A 365 -10.13 13.76 -3.70
N GLY A 366 -9.36 14.72 -3.22
CA GLY A 366 -9.84 15.72 -2.26
C GLY A 366 -10.96 16.62 -2.80
N VAL A 367 -10.84 17.09 -4.04
CA VAL A 367 -11.89 17.87 -4.70
C VAL A 367 -13.17 17.04 -4.87
N ALA A 368 -13.06 15.78 -5.28
CA ALA A 368 -14.21 14.90 -5.47
C ALA A 368 -14.97 14.66 -4.16
N THR A 369 -14.26 14.42 -3.04
CA THR A 369 -14.88 14.21 -1.73
C THR A 369 -15.53 15.48 -1.18
N LEU A 370 -15.00 16.67 -1.48
CA LEU A 370 -15.62 17.95 -1.12
C LEU A 370 -16.86 18.26 -1.97
N LEU A 371 -16.80 18.05 -3.30
CA LEU A 371 -17.90 18.36 -4.22
C LEU A 371 -19.12 17.45 -4.01
N ARG A 372 -18.90 16.16 -3.71
CA ARG A 372 -19.95 15.16 -3.54
C ARG A 372 -19.82 14.43 -2.21
N HIS A 373 -19.68 15.19 -1.13
CA HIS A 373 -19.53 14.67 0.24
C HIS A 373 -20.47 13.51 0.59
N SER A 374 -21.75 13.58 0.20
CA SER A 374 -22.74 12.52 0.49
C SER A 374 -22.48 11.17 -0.20
N TRP A 375 -21.60 11.10 -1.21
CA TRP A 375 -21.27 9.87 -1.95
C TRP A 375 -20.13 9.06 -1.32
N PHE A 376 -19.49 9.63 -0.29
CA PHE A 376 -18.34 9.07 0.40
C PHE A 376 -18.68 8.83 1.87
N ASN A 377 -18.10 7.77 2.44
CA ASN A 377 -18.19 7.51 3.89
C ASN A 377 -17.21 8.39 4.68
N LYS A 378 -17.26 8.32 6.01
CA LYS A 378 -16.41 9.17 6.88
C LYS A 378 -14.92 8.97 6.62
N ALA A 379 -14.45 7.73 6.54
CA ALA A 379 -13.04 7.42 6.29
C ALA A 379 -12.57 7.93 4.90
N GLU A 380 -13.40 7.77 3.87
CA GLU A 380 -13.11 8.29 2.52
C GLU A 380 -13.04 9.83 2.51
N ARG A 381 -13.88 10.51 3.28
CA ARG A 381 -13.87 11.99 3.41
C ARG A 381 -12.63 12.47 4.14
N ASP A 382 -12.31 11.85 5.27
CA ASP A 382 -11.14 12.21 6.09
C ASP A 382 -9.84 11.99 5.28
N SER A 383 -9.75 10.85 4.57
CA SER A 383 -8.66 10.60 3.63
C SER A 383 -8.61 11.62 2.49
N GLY A 384 -9.75 12.07 1.97
CA GLY A 384 -9.79 13.08 0.92
C GLY A 384 -9.24 14.44 1.36
N ILE A 385 -9.51 14.85 2.61
CA ILE A 385 -8.91 16.08 3.16
C ILE A 385 -7.39 15.93 3.26
N ALA A 386 -6.91 14.80 3.78
CA ALA A 386 -5.46 14.53 3.84
C ALA A 386 -4.82 14.52 2.44
N ALA A 387 -5.53 13.98 1.43
CA ALA A 387 -5.08 13.97 0.04
C ALA A 387 -4.88 15.37 -0.53
N LEU A 388 -5.68 16.38 -0.17
CA LEU A 388 -5.45 17.76 -0.62
C LEU A 388 -4.09 18.29 -0.17
N PHE A 389 -3.76 18.08 1.11
CA PHE A 389 -2.48 18.51 1.66
C PHE A 389 -1.31 17.79 0.99
N MET A 390 -1.40 16.46 0.87
CA MET A 390 -0.38 15.66 0.19
C MET A 390 -0.19 16.09 -1.27
N GLY A 391 -1.28 16.34 -2.00
CA GLY A 391 -1.24 16.79 -3.38
C GLY A 391 -0.60 18.17 -3.56
N PHE A 392 -0.75 19.08 -2.59
CA PHE A 392 -0.07 20.37 -2.61
C PHE A 392 1.47 20.23 -2.62
N PHE A 393 1.99 19.22 -1.93
CA PHE A 393 3.41 18.88 -1.88
C PHE A 393 3.83 17.82 -2.92
N GLY A 394 2.99 17.55 -3.93
CA GLY A 394 3.32 16.58 -4.97
C GLY A 394 3.43 15.13 -4.50
N ILE A 395 2.82 14.79 -3.36
CA ILE A 395 2.79 13.43 -2.82
C ILE A 395 1.58 12.70 -3.42
N THR A 396 1.78 11.95 -4.50
CA THR A 396 0.70 11.25 -5.23
C THR A 396 0.05 10.15 -4.40
N GLU A 397 0.79 9.57 -3.46
CA GLU A 397 0.36 8.50 -2.56
C GLU A 397 -0.88 8.88 -1.76
N GLY A 398 -1.18 10.18 -1.58
CA GLY A 398 -2.39 10.63 -0.92
C GLY A 398 -3.69 10.15 -1.58
N ALA A 399 -3.64 9.71 -2.84
CA ALA A 399 -4.78 9.11 -3.54
C ALA A 399 -4.97 7.61 -3.25
N ILE A 400 -3.97 6.92 -2.69
CA ILE A 400 -3.98 5.46 -2.49
C ILE A 400 -5.19 4.99 -1.67
N PRO A 401 -5.57 5.60 -0.53
CA PRO A 401 -6.65 5.06 0.28
C PRO A 401 -8.00 5.00 -0.47
N LEU A 402 -8.33 6.04 -1.25
CA LEU A 402 -9.54 6.03 -2.07
C LEU A 402 -9.40 5.13 -3.30
N ALA A 403 -8.20 5.05 -3.89
CA ALA A 403 -7.92 4.13 -4.99
C ALA A 403 -8.03 2.66 -4.57
N ALA A 404 -7.60 2.31 -3.36
CA ALA A 404 -7.74 0.98 -2.79
C ALA A 404 -9.20 0.63 -2.52
N ALA A 405 -10.00 1.61 -2.06
CA ALA A 405 -11.44 1.42 -1.86
C ALA A 405 -12.21 1.31 -3.17
N ARG A 406 -11.80 2.03 -4.23
CA ARG A 406 -12.53 2.18 -5.50
C ARG A 406 -11.60 2.16 -6.74
N PRO A 407 -10.89 1.04 -7.00
CA PRO A 407 -9.81 1.02 -7.98
C PRO A 407 -10.27 1.28 -9.41
N LEU A 408 -11.42 0.73 -9.80
CA LEU A 408 -11.96 0.87 -11.16
C LEU A 408 -12.46 2.29 -11.47
N GLN A 409 -12.75 3.09 -10.44
CA GLN A 409 -13.22 4.46 -10.61
C GLN A 409 -12.08 5.46 -10.48
N VAL A 410 -11.13 5.20 -9.58
CA VAL A 410 -10.05 6.15 -9.26
C VAL A 410 -8.88 6.00 -10.22
N ILE A 411 -8.38 4.78 -10.49
CA ILE A 411 -7.16 4.59 -11.28
C ILE A 411 -7.34 5.09 -12.73
N PRO A 412 -8.42 4.73 -13.47
CA PRO A 412 -8.61 5.27 -14.81
C PRO A 412 -8.78 6.79 -14.83
N ALA A 413 -9.45 7.35 -13.81
CA ALA A 413 -9.61 8.79 -13.68
C ALA A 413 -8.27 9.51 -13.44
N ASN A 414 -7.44 8.95 -12.56
CA ASN A 414 -6.08 9.43 -12.29
C ASN A 414 -5.25 9.46 -13.57
N VAL A 415 -5.20 8.35 -14.31
CA VAL A 415 -4.44 8.23 -15.56
C VAL A 415 -4.87 9.30 -16.56
N VAL A 416 -6.18 9.45 -16.80
CA VAL A 416 -6.69 10.43 -17.77
C VAL A 416 -6.41 11.86 -17.29
N GLY A 417 -6.62 12.16 -16.01
CA GLY A 417 -6.34 13.48 -15.45
C GLY A 417 -4.86 13.86 -15.50
N GLY A 418 -3.98 12.93 -15.12
CA GLY A 418 -2.54 13.10 -15.20
C GLY A 418 -2.07 13.29 -16.64
N ALA A 419 -2.59 12.50 -17.58
CA ALA A 419 -2.32 12.64 -19.00
C ALA A 419 -2.72 14.01 -19.55
N VAL A 420 -3.88 14.53 -19.14
CA VAL A 420 -4.31 15.89 -19.52
C VAL A 420 -3.37 16.96 -18.95
N ALA A 421 -3.02 16.88 -17.66
CA ALA A 421 -2.09 17.83 -17.06
C ALA A 421 -0.72 17.81 -17.75
N GLY A 422 -0.16 16.62 -17.97
CA GLY A 422 1.14 16.47 -18.64
C GLY A 422 1.10 16.96 -20.10
N ALA A 423 0.05 16.63 -20.85
CA ALA A 423 -0.13 17.08 -22.23
C ALA A 423 -0.24 18.61 -22.33
N MET A 424 -0.99 19.24 -21.42
CA MET A 424 -1.10 20.71 -21.37
C MET A 424 0.21 21.36 -20.94
N ALA A 425 0.88 20.82 -19.93
CA ALA A 425 2.19 21.30 -19.50
C ALA A 425 3.21 21.23 -20.66
N GLY A 426 3.19 20.14 -21.44
CA GLY A 426 4.00 20.00 -22.64
C GLY A 426 3.62 20.98 -23.75
N ALA A 427 2.33 21.22 -23.98
CA ALA A 427 1.85 22.19 -24.97
C ALA A 427 2.30 23.63 -24.65
N PHE A 428 2.31 23.99 -23.37
CA PHE A 428 2.64 25.34 -22.91
C PHE A 428 4.13 25.52 -22.57
N GLY A 429 4.96 24.50 -22.78
CA GLY A 429 6.40 24.59 -22.49
C GLY A 429 6.71 24.80 -21.01
N VAL A 430 5.91 24.20 -20.13
CA VAL A 430 6.17 24.23 -18.68
C VAL A 430 7.43 23.43 -18.37
N GLN A 431 8.34 24.04 -17.61
CA GLN A 431 9.60 23.43 -17.20
C GLN A 431 9.71 23.45 -15.68
N ASP A 432 10.22 22.38 -15.08
CA ASP A 432 10.53 22.31 -13.65
C ASP A 432 11.99 21.96 -13.47
N HIS A 433 12.72 22.84 -12.80
CA HIS A 433 14.17 22.74 -12.59
C HIS A 433 14.55 21.89 -11.38
N VAL A 434 13.56 21.38 -10.65
CA VAL A 434 13.75 20.57 -9.45
C VAL A 434 13.09 19.21 -9.64
N MET A 435 13.71 18.14 -9.14
CA MET A 435 13.13 16.80 -9.14
C MET A 435 12.10 16.65 -8.01
N HIS A 436 11.11 17.54 -8.01
CA HIS A 436 9.97 17.53 -7.10
C HIS A 436 8.70 17.88 -7.89
N GLY A 437 7.54 18.06 -7.27
CA GLY A 437 6.37 18.46 -8.04
C GLY A 437 5.22 18.99 -7.20
N GLY A 438 4.08 19.17 -7.88
CA GLY A 438 2.91 19.80 -7.29
C GLY A 438 3.00 21.32 -7.14
N PRO A 439 1.95 21.96 -6.61
CA PRO A 439 1.89 23.41 -6.44
C PRO A 439 3.10 24.04 -5.75
N ILE A 440 3.71 23.34 -4.78
CA ILE A 440 4.79 23.90 -3.96
C ILE A 440 6.01 24.31 -4.80
N VAL A 441 6.39 23.54 -5.82
CA VAL A 441 7.57 23.87 -6.65
C VAL A 441 7.35 25.14 -7.46
N ALA A 442 6.13 25.38 -7.93
CA ALA A 442 5.77 26.59 -8.65
C ALA A 442 5.74 27.82 -7.72
N VAL A 443 5.27 27.65 -6.48
CA VAL A 443 5.27 28.72 -5.47
C VAL A 443 6.69 29.11 -5.05
N LEU A 444 7.60 28.13 -5.00
CA LEU A 444 9.00 28.34 -4.64
C LEU A 444 9.90 28.74 -5.84
N GLY A 445 9.30 29.02 -7.00
CA GLY A 445 9.99 29.52 -8.19
C GLY A 445 10.91 28.52 -8.88
N ALA A 446 10.66 27.22 -8.71
CA ALA A 446 11.36 26.15 -9.44
C ALA A 446 10.80 25.91 -10.86
N VAL A 447 9.65 26.51 -11.19
CA VAL A 447 8.89 26.24 -12.41
C VAL A 447 8.84 27.48 -13.31
N ASP A 448 9.17 27.31 -14.59
CA ASP A 448 8.93 28.31 -15.62
C ASP A 448 7.46 28.27 -16.07
N HIS A 449 6.99 29.39 -16.66
CA HIS A 449 5.62 29.47 -17.16
C HIS A 449 4.57 29.14 -16.08
N VAL A 450 4.78 29.64 -14.85
CA VAL A 450 3.97 29.33 -13.64
C VAL A 450 2.46 29.38 -13.87
N ALA A 451 1.96 30.38 -14.60
CA ALA A 451 0.52 30.48 -14.90
C ALA A 451 0.00 29.28 -15.71
N TRP A 452 0.79 28.82 -16.68
CA TRP A 452 0.48 27.65 -17.50
C TRP A 452 0.64 26.34 -16.73
N PHE A 453 1.57 26.27 -15.78
CA PHE A 453 1.67 25.14 -14.83
C PHE A 453 0.36 25.00 -14.04
N PHE A 454 -0.11 26.07 -13.38
CA PHE A 454 -1.35 26.03 -12.60
C PHE A 454 -2.57 25.74 -13.46
N LEU A 455 -2.65 26.29 -14.68
CA LEU A 455 -3.74 25.98 -15.59
C LEU A 455 -3.76 24.49 -15.97
N SER A 456 -2.59 23.93 -16.32
CA SER A 456 -2.45 22.51 -16.68
C SER A 456 -2.84 21.60 -15.52
N LEU A 457 -2.37 21.91 -14.31
CA LEU A 457 -2.73 21.21 -13.08
C LEU A 457 -4.24 21.27 -12.82
N LEU A 458 -4.85 22.46 -12.87
CA LEU A 458 -6.28 22.65 -12.60
C LEU A 458 -7.14 21.91 -13.63
N CYS A 459 -6.76 21.92 -14.90
CA CYS A 459 -7.44 21.15 -15.94
C CYS A 459 -7.33 19.65 -15.70
N GLY A 460 -6.15 19.14 -15.34
CA GLY A 460 -5.97 17.73 -14.97
C GLY A 460 -6.81 17.33 -13.75
N VAL A 461 -6.81 18.14 -12.69
CA VAL A 461 -7.62 17.95 -11.49
C VAL A 461 -9.11 17.96 -11.83
N ALA A 462 -9.57 18.91 -12.66
CA ALA A 462 -10.96 19.01 -13.08
C ALA A 462 -11.40 17.77 -13.87
N VAL A 463 -10.59 17.33 -14.85
CA VAL A 463 -10.87 16.12 -15.64
C VAL A 463 -10.86 14.88 -14.76
N CYS A 464 -9.85 14.73 -13.89
CA CYS A 464 -9.74 13.61 -12.97
C CYS A 464 -10.95 13.53 -12.03
N ALA A 465 -11.30 14.64 -11.35
CA ALA A 465 -12.41 14.68 -10.42
C ALA A 465 -13.75 14.45 -11.14
N ALA A 466 -13.96 15.07 -12.31
CA ALA A 466 -15.18 14.88 -13.09
C ALA A 466 -15.34 13.43 -13.56
N LEU A 467 -14.28 12.82 -14.09
CA LEU A 467 -14.30 11.44 -14.54
C LEU A 467 -14.45 10.47 -13.37
N MET A 468 -13.77 10.70 -12.26
CA MET A 468 -13.91 9.90 -11.04
C MET A 468 -15.35 9.93 -10.51
N LEU A 469 -15.94 11.13 -10.39
CA LEU A 469 -17.34 11.28 -9.98
C LEU A 469 -18.30 10.68 -11.01
N LEU A 470 -18.01 10.78 -12.31
CA LEU A 470 -18.80 10.13 -13.35
C LEU A 470 -18.76 8.60 -13.20
N LEU A 471 -17.57 8.00 -13.06
CA LEU A 471 -17.41 6.56 -12.91
C LEU A 471 -18.06 6.05 -11.62
N ILE A 472 -17.90 6.78 -10.51
CA ILE A 472 -18.61 6.51 -9.25
C ILE A 472 -20.12 6.59 -9.47
N ARG A 473 -20.61 7.63 -10.16
CA ARG A 473 -22.03 7.78 -10.45
C ARG A 473 -22.53 6.63 -11.32
N LEU A 474 -21.80 6.22 -12.35
CA LEU A 474 -22.19 5.12 -13.23
C LEU A 474 -22.23 3.79 -12.49
N THR A 475 -21.28 3.55 -11.57
CA THR A 475 -21.33 2.35 -10.71
C THR A 475 -22.40 2.44 -9.62
N GLN A 476 -22.77 3.63 -9.16
CA GLN A 476 -23.95 3.85 -8.31
C GLN A 476 -25.28 3.82 -9.10
N ARG A 477 -25.23 3.99 -10.43
CA ARG A 477 -26.39 4.06 -11.35
C ARG A 477 -26.61 2.76 -12.15
N SER A 478 -25.73 1.77 -12.01
CA SER A 478 -26.09 0.37 -12.27
C SER A 478 -26.86 -0.19 -11.08
N PRO A 479 -28.13 0.23 -10.95
CA PRO A 479 -29.21 -0.75 -10.75
C PRO A 479 -30.12 -0.93 -11.97
N GLN A 480 -29.89 -0.27 -13.11
CA GLN A 480 -30.96 -0.09 -14.13
C GLN A 480 -30.68 -0.62 -15.55
N ALA A 481 -29.61 -1.38 -15.79
CA ALA A 481 -29.33 -1.97 -17.12
C ALA A 481 -29.47 -3.51 -17.16
N ASP A 482 -29.87 -4.14 -16.04
CA ASP A 482 -30.18 -5.58 -15.93
C ASP A 482 -31.67 -5.84 -15.58
N GLU A 483 -32.56 -4.89 -15.89
CA GLU A 483 -34.02 -5.05 -15.67
C GLU A 483 -34.74 -5.86 -16.78
N ALA A 484 -34.04 -6.58 -17.65
CA ALA A 484 -34.66 -7.40 -18.70
C ALA A 484 -34.32 -8.89 -18.69
N THR A 485 -33.55 -9.37 -17.70
CA THR A 485 -33.40 -10.81 -17.43
C THR A 485 -33.41 -11.01 -15.93
N GLU A 486 -34.54 -11.48 -15.41
CA GLU A 486 -34.75 -11.82 -14.01
C GLU A 486 -33.60 -12.68 -13.47
N SER A 487 -32.86 -12.12 -12.52
CA SER A 487 -32.04 -12.82 -11.54
C SER A 487 -32.44 -12.28 -10.16
N PRO A 488 -32.68 -13.15 -9.16
CA PRO A 488 -33.73 -12.96 -8.18
C PRO A 488 -33.42 -11.89 -7.13
N ALA A 489 -34.47 -11.20 -6.70
CA ALA A 489 -34.44 -10.27 -5.57
C ALA A 489 -33.70 -10.89 -4.38
N VAL A 490 -32.66 -10.21 -3.88
CA VAL A 490 -32.11 -10.53 -2.56
C VAL A 490 -33.19 -10.17 -1.55
N LEU A 491 -33.97 -11.16 -1.15
CA LEU A 491 -34.95 -11.03 -0.07
C LEU A 491 -34.20 -10.56 1.20
N PRO A 492 -34.79 -9.67 2.02
CA PRO A 492 -34.19 -9.22 3.28
C PRO A 492 -33.84 -10.45 4.13
N LEU A 493 -32.71 -10.51 4.84
CA LEU A 493 -32.27 -11.72 5.58
C LEU A 493 -33.19 -12.12 6.75
N LEU A 494 -34.04 -11.20 7.21
CA LEU A 494 -34.95 -11.32 8.34
C LEU A 494 -36.29 -10.72 7.89
N GLY A 495 -37.40 -11.27 8.36
CA GLY A 495 -38.71 -10.63 8.24
C GLY A 495 -39.47 -10.75 9.57
N THR A 496 -40.54 -9.98 9.75
CA THR A 496 -41.40 -10.08 10.94
C THR A 496 -41.92 -11.50 11.21
N SER A 497 -42.12 -12.29 10.16
CA SER A 497 -42.51 -13.71 10.18
C SER A 497 -41.44 -14.65 10.73
N THR A 498 -40.16 -14.28 10.67
CA THR A 498 -39.04 -15.08 11.22
C THR A 498 -38.66 -14.65 12.64
N ILE A 499 -39.46 -13.81 13.27
CA ILE A 499 -39.30 -13.33 14.65
C ILE A 499 -40.40 -13.92 15.53
N SER A 500 -40.01 -14.45 16.69
CA SER A 500 -40.94 -14.84 17.76
C SER A 500 -40.56 -14.14 19.07
N LEU A 501 -41.56 -13.61 19.78
CA LEU A 501 -41.37 -12.91 21.04
C LEU A 501 -42.20 -13.59 22.11
N ASP A 502 -41.53 -14.08 23.16
CA ASP A 502 -42.11 -14.62 24.39
C ASP A 502 -43.00 -15.86 24.22
N GLU A 503 -42.94 -16.52 23.06
CA GLU A 503 -43.65 -17.78 22.81
C GLU A 503 -42.87 -18.98 23.33
N PRO A 504 -43.55 -20.04 23.81
CA PRO A 504 -42.91 -21.26 24.27
C PRO A 504 -42.42 -22.10 23.08
N LEU A 505 -41.18 -21.88 22.64
CA LEU A 505 -40.58 -22.57 21.48
C LEU A 505 -39.94 -23.93 21.80
N GLY A 506 -39.93 -24.35 23.08
CA GLY A 506 -39.28 -25.58 23.53
C GLY A 506 -38.80 -25.50 24.96
N GLN A 507 -38.39 -26.64 25.53
CA GLN A 507 -37.79 -26.70 26.88
C GLN A 507 -36.27 -26.88 26.85
N ASP A 508 -35.69 -27.15 25.68
CA ASP A 508 -34.26 -27.36 25.47
C ASP A 508 -33.80 -26.72 24.15
N SER A 509 -32.48 -26.67 23.96
CA SER A 509 -31.85 -26.08 22.75
C SER A 509 -32.31 -26.77 21.47
N GLU A 510 -32.48 -28.09 21.49
CA GLU A 510 -32.93 -28.87 20.33
C GLU A 510 -34.34 -28.44 19.88
N ALA A 511 -35.28 -28.32 20.81
CA ALA A 511 -36.64 -27.89 20.51
C ALA A 511 -36.68 -26.44 20.00
N VAL A 512 -35.88 -25.54 20.57
CA VAL A 512 -35.83 -24.14 20.09
C VAL A 512 -35.20 -24.04 18.71
N ILE A 513 -34.14 -24.79 18.42
CA ILE A 513 -33.55 -24.86 17.07
C ILE A 513 -34.59 -25.32 16.05
N LYS A 514 -35.33 -26.40 16.34
CA LYS A 514 -36.42 -26.91 15.48
C LYS A 514 -37.50 -25.86 15.23
N SER A 515 -37.88 -25.11 16.26
CA SER A 515 -38.88 -24.05 16.17
C SER A 515 -38.40 -22.88 15.32
N LEU A 516 -37.14 -22.43 15.48
CA LEU A 516 -36.55 -21.38 14.65
C LEU A 516 -36.42 -21.79 13.18
N VAL A 517 -36.05 -23.04 12.91
CA VAL A 517 -36.03 -23.59 11.54
C VAL A 517 -37.44 -23.61 10.96
N SER A 518 -38.43 -24.01 11.76
CA SER A 518 -39.84 -24.03 11.34
C SER A 518 -40.37 -22.63 11.01
N LEU A 519 -39.98 -21.60 11.77
CA LEU A 519 -40.32 -20.20 11.47
C LEU A 519 -39.74 -19.76 10.11
N ALA A 520 -38.46 -20.04 9.87
CA ALA A 520 -37.82 -19.72 8.59
C ALA A 520 -38.37 -20.54 7.41
N ALA A 521 -38.82 -21.78 7.65
CA ALA A 521 -39.50 -22.60 6.64
C ALA A 521 -40.90 -22.07 6.31
N ALA A 522 -41.66 -21.62 7.32
CA ALA A 522 -42.99 -21.01 7.12
C ALA A 522 -42.91 -19.71 6.30
N ASP A 523 -41.79 -18.98 6.39
CA ASP A 523 -41.52 -17.80 5.57
C ASP A 523 -41.00 -18.13 4.14
N GLY A 524 -40.87 -19.42 3.80
CA GLY A 524 -40.45 -19.87 2.46
C GLY A 524 -38.93 -19.81 2.22
N ARG A 525 -38.12 -19.58 3.25
CA ARG A 525 -36.65 -19.45 3.15
C ARG A 525 -35.89 -20.76 3.31
N ILE A 526 -36.59 -21.80 3.71
CA ILE A 526 -36.08 -23.17 3.89
C ILE A 526 -37.05 -24.10 3.15
N ASN A 527 -36.53 -24.88 2.21
CA ASN A 527 -37.32 -25.86 1.46
C ASN A 527 -37.30 -27.26 2.08
N ASP A 528 -36.30 -27.55 2.93
CA ASP A 528 -36.16 -28.80 3.66
C ASP A 528 -35.78 -28.55 5.12
N ALA A 529 -36.80 -28.38 5.97
CA ALA A 529 -36.61 -28.09 7.39
C ALA A 529 -35.90 -29.22 8.14
N ALA A 530 -36.06 -30.49 7.72
CA ALA A 530 -35.42 -31.62 8.38
C ALA A 530 -33.90 -31.56 8.17
N VAL A 531 -33.45 -31.35 6.93
CA VAL A 531 -32.02 -31.28 6.60
C VAL A 531 -31.35 -30.06 7.24
N VAL A 532 -32.02 -28.91 7.31
CA VAL A 532 -31.46 -27.72 8.00
C VAL A 532 -31.40 -27.92 9.52
N THR A 533 -32.42 -28.56 10.11
CA THR A 533 -32.44 -28.91 11.53
C THR A 533 -31.27 -29.84 11.87
N ASP A 534 -31.10 -30.91 11.11
CA ASP A 534 -30.02 -31.87 11.32
C ASP A 534 -28.65 -31.19 11.22
N ALA A 535 -28.45 -30.30 10.23
CA ALA A 535 -27.21 -29.54 10.09
C ALA A 535 -26.94 -28.62 11.30
N ALA A 536 -27.97 -27.93 11.82
CA ALA A 536 -27.87 -27.09 13.00
C ALA A 536 -27.56 -27.91 14.27
N LEU A 537 -28.21 -29.06 14.45
CA LEU A 537 -28.01 -29.93 15.61
C LEU A 537 -26.67 -30.66 15.59
N VAL A 538 -26.19 -31.08 14.41
CA VAL A 538 -24.83 -31.59 14.25
C VAL A 538 -23.83 -30.53 14.69
N ARG A 539 -24.03 -29.27 14.29
CA ARG A 539 -23.16 -28.16 14.70
C ARG A 539 -23.22 -27.92 16.21
N GLU A 540 -24.41 -27.94 16.82
CA GLU A 540 -24.62 -27.82 18.27
C GLU A 540 -23.92 -28.96 19.05
N SER A 541 -23.99 -30.20 18.55
CA SER A 541 -23.40 -31.37 19.22
C SER A 541 -21.87 -31.35 19.28
N GLN A 542 -21.21 -30.63 18.37
CA GLN A 542 -19.76 -30.49 18.37
C GLN A 542 -19.30 -29.56 19.50
N HIS A 543 -19.97 -28.42 19.64
CA HIS A 543 -19.76 -27.42 20.69
C HIS A 543 -21.04 -26.61 20.84
N SER A 544 -21.42 -26.29 22.09
CA SER A 544 -22.57 -25.42 22.39
C SER A 544 -22.53 -24.15 21.54
N THR A 545 -23.68 -23.74 21.00
CA THR A 545 -23.82 -22.45 20.32
C THR A 545 -24.27 -21.32 21.25
N GLY A 546 -24.34 -21.59 22.55
CA GLY A 546 -24.40 -20.56 23.58
C GLY A 546 -23.14 -19.70 23.57
N VAL A 547 -23.30 -18.38 23.45
CA VAL A 547 -22.18 -17.42 23.36
C VAL A 547 -22.03 -16.56 24.63
N GLY A 548 -22.69 -16.96 25.72
CA GLY A 548 -22.74 -16.21 26.97
C GLY A 548 -23.75 -15.06 26.94
N HIS A 549 -23.85 -14.35 28.06
CA HIS A 549 -24.81 -13.23 28.25
C HIS A 549 -26.28 -13.58 27.96
N GLY A 550 -26.67 -14.84 28.13
CA GLY A 550 -28.03 -15.31 27.86
C GLY A 550 -28.39 -15.39 26.37
N VAL A 551 -27.40 -15.52 25.47
CA VAL A 551 -27.64 -15.57 24.02
C VAL A 551 -27.08 -16.85 23.39
N ALA A 552 -27.84 -17.43 22.44
CA ALA A 552 -27.40 -18.54 21.59
C ALA A 552 -27.48 -18.19 20.10
N ILE A 553 -26.54 -18.70 19.30
CA ILE A 553 -26.47 -18.49 17.85
C ILE A 553 -26.33 -19.83 17.11
N PRO A 554 -27.39 -20.67 17.11
CA PRO A 554 -27.40 -21.87 16.30
C PRO A 554 -27.23 -21.51 14.82
N HIS A 555 -26.41 -22.28 14.10
CA HIS A 555 -26.14 -21.97 12.70
C HIS A 555 -26.00 -23.23 11.85
N ALA A 556 -26.50 -23.14 10.62
CA ALA A 556 -26.49 -24.23 9.67
C ALA A 556 -26.04 -23.74 8.28
N ARG A 557 -25.19 -24.54 7.66
CA ARG A 557 -24.96 -24.50 6.22
C ARG A 557 -25.60 -25.76 5.63
N SER A 558 -26.54 -25.58 4.71
CA SER A 558 -27.33 -26.70 4.19
C SER A 558 -27.94 -26.38 2.84
N ALA A 559 -27.94 -27.37 1.93
CA ALA A 559 -28.69 -27.35 0.68
C ALA A 559 -30.22 -27.18 0.87
N GLY A 560 -30.74 -27.41 2.08
CA GLY A 560 -32.15 -27.21 2.43
C GLY A 560 -32.55 -25.74 2.63
N VAL A 561 -31.60 -24.80 2.53
CA VAL A 561 -31.84 -23.36 2.64
C VAL A 561 -31.99 -22.78 1.22
N THR A 562 -33.12 -22.15 0.92
CA THR A 562 -33.36 -21.51 -0.39
C THR A 562 -32.81 -20.10 -0.44
N THR A 563 -32.83 -19.37 0.67
CA THR A 563 -32.33 -18.01 0.77
C THR A 563 -31.66 -17.82 2.12
N PRO A 564 -30.46 -17.20 2.20
CA PRO A 564 -29.83 -16.88 3.47
C PRO A 564 -30.83 -16.23 4.44
N THR A 565 -30.93 -16.77 5.65
CA THR A 565 -31.97 -16.40 6.60
C THR A 565 -31.45 -16.28 8.02
N LEU A 566 -32.01 -15.30 8.72
CA LEU A 566 -31.91 -15.12 10.16
C LEU A 566 -33.31 -15.31 10.75
N ALA A 567 -33.43 -16.16 11.76
CA ALA A 567 -34.62 -16.24 12.60
C ALA A 567 -34.26 -15.89 14.04
N PHE A 568 -35.11 -15.13 14.71
CA PHE A 568 -34.85 -14.61 16.05
C PHE A 568 -35.98 -15.00 17.01
N ALA A 569 -35.60 -15.40 18.22
CA ALA A 569 -36.53 -15.60 19.32
C ALA A 569 -36.08 -14.88 20.59
N ARG A 570 -37.00 -14.13 21.21
CA ARG A 570 -36.92 -13.81 22.64
C ARG A 570 -37.67 -14.90 23.41
N LEU A 571 -36.93 -15.62 24.24
CA LEU A 571 -37.46 -16.74 25.03
C LEU A 571 -38.10 -16.22 26.33
N PRO A 572 -39.06 -16.97 26.92
CA PRO A 572 -39.72 -16.57 28.16
C PRO A 572 -38.74 -16.24 29.29
N GLU A 573 -39.15 -15.41 30.24
CA GLU A 573 -38.31 -14.80 31.29
C GLU A 573 -37.50 -15.81 32.15
N ALA A 574 -37.99 -17.06 32.28
CA ALA A 574 -37.26 -18.13 32.95
C ALA A 574 -35.99 -18.60 32.20
N GLY A 575 -35.89 -18.27 30.91
CA GLY A 575 -34.87 -18.72 29.96
C GLY A 575 -34.86 -20.24 29.77
N ILE A 576 -34.03 -20.71 28.84
CA ILE A 576 -33.75 -22.14 28.67
C ILE A 576 -32.27 -22.41 28.89
N THR A 577 -31.94 -23.57 29.46
CA THR A 577 -30.54 -24.00 29.55
C THR A 577 -30.10 -24.50 28.17
N TRP A 578 -29.14 -23.81 27.53
CA TRP A 578 -28.71 -24.14 26.17
C TRP A 578 -27.61 -25.22 26.16
N GLY A 579 -26.55 -25.02 26.94
CA GLY A 579 -25.49 -25.99 27.20
C GLY A 579 -25.32 -26.35 28.68
N THR A 580 -24.62 -27.45 28.97
CA THR A 580 -24.31 -27.87 30.35
C THR A 580 -23.34 -26.88 31.01
N GLY A 581 -23.77 -26.29 32.14
CA GLY A 581 -22.96 -25.31 32.88
C GLY A 581 -23.11 -23.87 32.40
N GLU A 582 -24.03 -23.60 31.47
CA GLU A 582 -24.36 -22.25 31.01
C GLU A 582 -25.52 -21.65 31.82
N GLY A 583 -25.54 -20.32 31.90
CA GLY A 583 -26.70 -19.59 32.44
C GLY A 583 -27.92 -19.68 31.50
N PRO A 584 -29.12 -19.30 31.98
CA PRO A 584 -30.32 -19.34 31.16
C PRO A 584 -30.19 -18.44 29.93
N THR A 585 -30.54 -18.99 28.76
CA THR A 585 -30.59 -18.28 27.48
C THR A 585 -31.98 -17.66 27.31
N SER A 586 -31.99 -16.36 27.03
CA SER A 586 -33.17 -15.53 26.84
C SER A 586 -33.31 -15.01 25.41
N LEU A 587 -32.25 -15.05 24.59
CA LEU A 587 -32.27 -14.66 23.18
C LEU A 587 -31.63 -15.75 22.31
N ALA A 588 -32.26 -16.12 21.19
CA ALA A 588 -31.73 -17.11 20.26
C ALA A 588 -31.79 -16.61 18.81
N PHE A 589 -30.69 -16.79 18.06
CA PHE A 589 -30.54 -16.35 16.67
C PHE A 589 -30.12 -17.51 15.77
N LEU A 590 -31.05 -18.05 14.98
CA LEU A 590 -30.71 -19.04 13.97
C LEU A 590 -30.17 -18.36 12.71
N ILE A 591 -28.94 -18.71 12.31
CA ILE A 591 -28.37 -18.31 11.02
C ILE A 591 -28.35 -19.54 10.10
N ALA A 592 -29.11 -19.52 9.02
CA ALA A 592 -29.09 -20.60 8.03
C ALA A 592 -28.72 -20.07 6.64
N VAL A 593 -27.78 -20.74 5.97
CA VAL A 593 -27.28 -20.35 4.64
C VAL A 593 -27.20 -21.55 3.68
N PRO A 594 -27.38 -21.32 2.36
CA PRO A 594 -27.10 -22.31 1.33
C PRO A 594 -25.63 -22.76 1.32
N ASP A 595 -25.35 -23.95 0.76
CA ASP A 595 -23.99 -24.52 0.68
C ASP A 595 -23.02 -23.69 -0.18
N ASP A 596 -23.54 -22.97 -1.18
CA ASP A 596 -22.79 -22.12 -2.11
C ASP A 596 -22.69 -20.64 -1.66
N ALA A 597 -23.29 -20.30 -0.52
CA ALA A 597 -23.14 -18.98 0.06
C ALA A 597 -21.70 -18.77 0.51
N GLY A 598 -20.94 -17.94 -0.21
CA GLY A 598 -19.52 -17.65 0.03
C GLY A 598 -19.21 -17.03 1.41
N LYS A 599 -18.36 -16.00 1.47
CA LYS A 599 -17.97 -15.37 2.76
C LYS A 599 -19.12 -14.65 3.51
N GLN A 600 -20.35 -14.68 2.98
CA GLN A 600 -21.52 -13.96 3.50
C GLN A 600 -21.97 -14.48 4.88
N HIS A 601 -21.97 -15.80 5.11
CA HIS A 601 -22.28 -16.41 6.41
C HIS A 601 -21.36 -15.90 7.53
N LEU A 602 -20.05 -15.85 7.26
CA LEU A 602 -19.04 -15.38 8.21
C LEU A 602 -19.17 -13.87 8.50
N LYS A 603 -19.56 -13.08 7.50
CA LYS A 603 -19.81 -11.65 7.68
C LYS A 603 -21.05 -11.40 8.54
N LEU A 604 -22.13 -12.15 8.35
CA LEU A 604 -23.35 -12.04 9.16
C LEU A 604 -23.09 -12.49 10.60
N LEU A 605 -22.46 -13.65 10.76
CA LEU A 605 -22.13 -14.20 12.08
C LEU A 605 -21.20 -13.25 12.85
N SER A 606 -20.16 -12.70 12.22
CA SER A 606 -19.26 -11.73 12.88
C SER A 606 -19.92 -10.38 13.20
N THR A 607 -20.90 -9.94 12.42
CA THR A 607 -21.62 -8.67 12.67
C THR A 607 -22.59 -8.86 13.83
N LEU A 608 -23.39 -9.94 13.78
CA LEU A 608 -24.37 -10.25 14.83
C LEU A 608 -23.69 -10.60 16.16
N ALA A 609 -22.61 -11.40 16.16
CA ALA A 609 -21.87 -11.72 17.38
C ALA A 609 -21.30 -10.46 18.07
N ARG A 610 -20.76 -9.50 17.29
CA ARG A 610 -20.30 -8.19 17.83
C ARG A 610 -21.45 -7.35 18.37
N ALA A 611 -22.62 -7.41 17.74
CA ALA A 611 -23.82 -6.72 18.21
C ALA A 611 -24.28 -7.26 19.56
N ILE A 612 -24.39 -8.60 19.64
CA ILE A 612 -24.83 -9.35 20.82
C ILE A 612 -23.93 -9.07 22.03
N MET A 613 -22.64 -8.79 21.84
CA MET A 613 -21.73 -8.46 22.95
C MET A 613 -22.07 -7.14 23.65
N LYS A 614 -22.77 -6.21 22.98
CA LYS A 614 -23.16 -4.92 23.56
C LYS A 614 -24.41 -5.06 24.44
N GLU A 615 -24.31 -4.58 25.67
CA GLU A 615 -25.43 -4.61 26.62
C GLU A 615 -26.65 -3.85 26.12
N ASP A 616 -26.45 -2.64 25.57
CA ASP A 616 -27.53 -1.82 24.99
C ASP A 616 -28.32 -2.55 23.91
N PHE A 617 -27.66 -3.35 23.06
CA PHE A 617 -28.33 -4.09 22.00
C PHE A 617 -29.20 -5.22 22.56
N ARG A 618 -28.70 -5.95 23.56
CA ARG A 618 -29.48 -6.99 24.25
C ARG A 618 -30.65 -6.37 25.01
N ALA A 619 -30.43 -5.25 25.70
CA ALA A 619 -31.48 -4.53 26.43
C ALA A 619 -32.61 -4.08 25.50
N GLN A 620 -32.27 -3.48 24.35
CA GLN A 620 -33.26 -3.09 23.34
C GLN A 620 -34.10 -4.27 22.84
N LEU A 621 -33.50 -5.44 22.62
CA LEU A 621 -34.24 -6.64 22.23
C LEU A 621 -35.12 -7.22 23.35
N HIS A 622 -34.70 -7.09 24.61
CA HIS A 622 -35.53 -7.44 25.77
C HIS A 622 -36.69 -6.47 25.97
N GLU A 623 -36.53 -5.21 25.60
CA GLU A 623 -37.57 -4.17 25.72
C GLU A 623 -38.49 -4.09 24.50
N ALA A 624 -38.11 -4.70 23.37
CA ALA A 624 -38.90 -4.66 22.13
C ALA A 624 -40.34 -5.12 22.36
N SER A 625 -41.30 -4.26 21.99
CA SER A 625 -42.73 -4.46 22.23
C SER A 625 -43.45 -5.13 21.07
N SER A 626 -42.82 -5.20 19.89
CA SER A 626 -43.38 -5.83 18.70
C SER A 626 -42.31 -6.52 17.84
N ARG A 627 -42.74 -7.41 16.93
CA ARG A 627 -41.85 -8.12 16.00
C ARG A 627 -41.17 -7.14 15.03
N GLU A 628 -41.88 -6.08 14.64
CA GLU A 628 -41.38 -5.00 13.76
C GLU A 628 -40.30 -4.17 14.46
N GLU A 629 -40.47 -3.89 15.77
CA GLU A 629 -39.46 -3.20 16.56
C GLU A 629 -38.19 -4.05 16.70
N ALA A 630 -38.35 -5.35 16.99
CA ALA A 630 -37.23 -6.29 17.02
C ALA A 630 -36.54 -6.41 15.64
N GLU A 631 -37.31 -6.47 14.54
CA GLU A 631 -36.76 -6.47 13.18
C GLU A 631 -35.95 -5.20 12.92
N GLY A 632 -36.47 -4.04 13.30
CA GLY A 632 -35.80 -2.74 13.16
C GLY A 632 -34.48 -2.69 13.94
N ILE A 633 -34.47 -3.15 15.18
CA ILE A 633 -33.27 -3.22 16.03
C ILE A 633 -32.21 -4.12 15.37
N ILE A 634 -32.58 -5.34 14.97
CA ILE A 634 -31.65 -6.31 14.36
C ILE A 634 -31.15 -5.81 13.00
N SER A 635 -32.05 -5.30 12.15
CA SER A 635 -31.73 -4.82 10.81
C SER A 635 -30.83 -3.58 10.83
N SER A 636 -30.98 -2.71 11.85
CA SER A 636 -30.11 -1.55 12.03
C SER A 636 -28.63 -1.91 12.20
N VAL A 637 -28.36 -3.06 12.82
CA VAL A 637 -26.98 -3.54 13.04
C VAL A 637 -26.48 -4.35 11.86
N LEU A 638 -27.37 -5.06 11.15
CA LEU A 638 -27.02 -5.82 9.94
C LEU A 638 -26.89 -4.93 8.69
N GLN A 639 -27.23 -3.64 8.78
CA GLN A 639 -27.27 -2.69 7.65
C GLN A 639 -28.19 -3.14 6.51
N VAL A 640 -29.27 -3.86 6.84
CA VAL A 640 -30.31 -4.30 5.89
C VAL A 640 -31.52 -3.37 6.06
N LYS A 641 -32.16 -2.95 4.96
CA LYS A 641 -33.40 -2.15 5.07
C LYS A 641 -34.55 -3.03 5.60
N PRO A 642 -35.36 -2.57 6.56
CA PRO A 642 -36.54 -3.30 7.02
C PRO A 642 -37.53 -3.52 5.88
N GLN A 643 -38.29 -4.62 5.94
CA GLN A 643 -39.33 -4.90 4.95
C GLN A 643 -40.49 -3.89 5.12
N ALA A 644 -40.93 -3.24 4.05
CA ALA A 644 -42.06 -2.32 4.11
C ALA A 644 -43.32 -3.11 4.49
N ALA A 645 -44.03 -2.65 5.52
CA ALA A 645 -45.26 -3.26 5.99
C ALA A 645 -46.28 -3.36 4.85
N VAL A 646 -46.78 -4.57 4.59
CA VAL A 646 -47.92 -4.80 3.71
C VAL A 646 -49.16 -4.47 4.52
N GLU A 647 -49.77 -3.31 4.27
CA GLU A 647 -51.11 -3.01 4.78
C GLU A 647 -52.09 -4.05 4.22
N SER A 648 -52.79 -4.75 5.12
CA SER A 648 -53.79 -5.78 4.84
C SER A 648 -55.08 -5.19 4.25
#